data_AF-R6Q824-F1
#
_entry.id   AF-R6Q824-F1
#
_cell.length_a   1.000
_cell.length_b   1.000
_cell.length_c   1.000
_cell.angle_alpha   90.00
_cell.angle_beta   90.00
_cell.angle_gamma   90.00
#
_symmetry.space_group_name_H-M   'P 1'
#
loop_
_entity.id
_entity.type
_entity.pdbx_description
1 polymer ?
#
loop_
_entity_poly.entity_id
_entity_poly.type
_entity_poly.pdbx_seq_one_letter_code
_entity_poly.pdbx_strand_id
1 'polypeptide(L)'
;MNQKIKRSIKEIDIKSKIYYIGVILLALAAVIAGIVTKGETVKNVLFNHDDVFMDFFNSVNNCGFAYDAYDEFGVIYPPLVVLFYKAISLLFPAKLAAQEIKASSLGMIIFTIYTVACVMLLIKCIKKYKIGNGLDKFLFAVSMFLSVPMIFLLERGNILILVISLLFVFLYGYDSEKASTRHLAYICLAIAVSIKLYPVVFGLLLLRKKKNFKNIAWCVFYGIIFFFVPFIFIGGFSQLFVLIKNILYTSSMFGNKGYGFKVNITNTFAMFGDLLHHSYIFESIGNAVMISAVIIGVLLILFGKFNSNWKLYAIISLFLVMVPGFSYVYSIAYMLIPLVAFLNEKKTRKSDYIYLLLFILQFGLFIAKKDELFSQFEGSELALNITTLIESVVLLLMMAMLYLDGIITTFKSYKGKKILHIPTKAVASVAMAGIVFVCCVFSVYYTPTKSGFSITSVDCFQVDEDNQKDKKTLEDFYEFAKKNFNNQKVLAFPKIDLTTKLSDIASNVSYYDISYYDNSVKTQKGIEKCKAEYIVIYNAMKADINNTDKQLAKNEKNQYLQMYRQISKYCWSKGYNELKTFTVNDDIDITVWQRGNGKNKKEWTSGGKGTRDNPYLISTAEQLNNFSKFVNAGARFKNKYIMLTNDIDMKDIKDFKPIGYERNNNYFKGVFDGNGYSIKNLNIVVENYKDVFDDDIKNDVALFGKLCGKIVNLTVENSTFKGFCAAVFARSCSNSNNAIINCISKNNTIIGTRCGEIVDDYCGSIRSVLAINNKCTSKGYKNVVAYTDTNNNIESCYTDTLYKKDNYRYLPYDVMTNQAFVDSLNDSANQYNDKIHLEYTSLIHKIYYNKGKTSKDIDKIKYPDPSVKLSQWVLNGGQLALTHNK
;
A
#
# COMPACT_ATOMS: atom_id res chain seq x y z
N MET A 1 -44.47 -35.54 22.49
CA MET A 1 -43.16 -35.92 21.89
C MET A 1 -43.01 -37.44 21.88
N ASN A 2 -43.00 -38.05 20.69
CA ASN A 2 -43.01 -39.51 20.44
C ASN A 2 -41.86 -40.25 21.18
N GLN A 3 -42.15 -41.38 21.87
CA GLN A 3 -41.18 -42.14 22.67
C GLN A 3 -39.91 -42.52 21.89
N LYS A 4 -40.04 -42.78 20.58
CA LYS A 4 -38.92 -43.08 19.67
C LYS A 4 -37.91 -41.93 19.58
N ILE A 5 -38.39 -40.68 19.53
CA ILE A 5 -37.54 -39.48 19.48
C ILE A 5 -36.80 -39.28 20.81
N LYS A 6 -37.49 -39.47 21.95
CA LYS A 6 -36.85 -39.37 23.28
C LYS A 6 -35.70 -40.36 23.44
N ARG A 7 -35.87 -41.60 22.94
CA ARG A 7 -34.82 -42.61 22.93
C ARG A 7 -33.65 -42.21 22.04
N SER A 8 -33.91 -41.76 20.81
CA SER A 8 -32.87 -41.29 19.90
C SER A 8 -32.07 -40.10 20.46
N ILE A 9 -32.71 -39.17 21.18
CA ILE A 9 -32.00 -38.06 21.85
C ILE A 9 -31.11 -38.57 22.98
N LYS A 10 -31.56 -39.54 23.78
CA LYS A 10 -30.75 -40.10 24.88
C LYS A 10 -29.44 -40.72 24.37
N GLU A 11 -29.46 -41.33 23.19
CA GLU A 11 -28.29 -41.96 22.54
C GLU A 11 -27.25 -40.97 21.99
N ILE A 12 -27.58 -39.68 21.86
CA ILE A 12 -26.62 -38.66 21.40
C ILE A 12 -25.66 -38.32 22.54
N ASP A 13 -24.35 -38.31 22.23
CA ASP A 13 -23.30 -37.92 23.18
C ASP A 13 -23.50 -36.49 23.70
N ILE A 14 -23.13 -36.26 24.96
CA ILE A 14 -23.33 -34.97 25.63
C ILE A 14 -22.55 -33.84 24.94
N LYS A 15 -21.34 -34.08 24.42
CA LYS A 15 -20.58 -33.05 23.70
C LYS A 15 -21.30 -32.65 22.42
N SER A 16 -21.80 -33.63 21.68
CA SER A 16 -22.58 -33.40 20.46
C SER A 16 -23.85 -32.60 20.74
N LYS A 17 -24.58 -32.93 21.83
CA LYS A 17 -25.75 -32.15 22.26
C LYS A 17 -25.39 -30.69 22.53
N ILE A 18 -24.33 -30.45 23.33
CA ILE A 18 -23.89 -29.10 23.67
C ILE A 18 -23.48 -28.33 22.41
N TYR A 19 -22.74 -28.95 21.49
CA TYR A 19 -22.38 -28.34 20.21
C TYR A 19 -23.62 -27.93 19.40
N TYR A 20 -24.56 -28.85 19.17
CA TYR A 20 -25.76 -28.59 18.37
C TYR A 20 -26.61 -27.49 19.00
N ILE A 21 -26.84 -27.56 20.31
CA ILE A 21 -27.60 -26.54 21.04
C ILE A 21 -26.92 -25.19 20.92
N GLY A 22 -25.60 -25.10 21.13
CA GLY A 22 -24.86 -23.84 21.04
C GLY A 22 -24.99 -23.18 19.67
N VAL A 23 -24.71 -23.91 18.58
CA VAL A 23 -24.76 -23.35 17.22
C VAL A 23 -26.20 -23.02 16.81
N ILE A 24 -27.17 -23.88 17.11
CA ILE A 24 -28.58 -23.64 16.75
C ILE A 24 -29.15 -22.45 17.53
N LEU A 25 -28.85 -22.31 18.81
CA LEU A 25 -29.31 -21.16 19.60
C LEU A 25 -28.71 -19.85 19.10
N LEU A 26 -27.43 -19.83 18.74
CA LEU A 26 -26.79 -18.65 18.15
C LEU A 26 -27.43 -18.29 16.79
N ALA A 27 -27.70 -19.29 15.94
CA ALA A 27 -28.39 -19.07 14.68
C ALA A 27 -29.83 -18.55 14.88
N LEU A 28 -30.58 -19.09 15.85
CA LEU A 28 -31.92 -18.60 16.20
C LEU A 28 -31.87 -17.16 16.73
N ALA A 29 -30.91 -16.84 17.61
CA ALA A 29 -30.71 -15.49 18.10
C ALA A 29 -30.41 -14.51 16.94
N ALA A 30 -29.60 -14.94 15.96
CA ALA A 30 -29.31 -14.15 14.78
C ALA A 30 -30.55 -13.92 13.89
N VAL A 31 -31.42 -14.91 13.72
CA VAL A 31 -32.69 -14.76 13.00
C VAL A 31 -33.62 -13.80 13.75
N ILE A 32 -33.77 -13.94 15.06
CA ILE A 32 -34.62 -13.06 15.88
C ILE A 32 -34.13 -11.62 15.77
N ALA A 33 -32.83 -11.38 15.96
CA ALA A 33 -32.25 -10.05 15.84
C ALA A 33 -32.35 -9.51 14.40
N GLY A 34 -32.20 -10.35 13.38
CA GLY A 34 -32.46 -9.98 11.99
C GLY A 34 -33.89 -9.50 11.79
N ILE A 35 -34.89 -10.19 12.35
CA ILE A 35 -36.29 -9.75 12.29
C ILE A 35 -36.47 -8.41 13.02
N VAL A 36 -35.96 -8.30 14.25
CA VAL A 36 -36.08 -7.08 15.08
C VAL A 36 -35.41 -5.88 14.42
N THR A 37 -34.30 -6.08 13.72
CA THR A 37 -33.51 -5.01 13.08
C THR A 37 -33.78 -4.86 11.59
N LYS A 38 -34.79 -5.55 11.04
CA LYS A 38 -35.10 -5.57 9.59
C LYS A 38 -33.89 -5.92 8.72
N GLY A 39 -33.09 -6.86 9.20
CA GLY A 39 -31.93 -7.44 8.50
C GLY A 39 -30.60 -6.74 8.79
N GLU A 40 -30.59 -5.61 9.49
CA GLU A 40 -29.37 -4.79 9.63
C GLU A 40 -28.22 -5.53 10.32
N THR A 41 -28.51 -6.30 11.39
CA THR A 41 -27.46 -7.07 12.08
C THR A 41 -26.95 -8.27 11.29
N VAL A 42 -27.75 -8.78 10.35
CA VAL A 42 -27.42 -9.96 9.53
C VAL A 42 -26.58 -9.57 8.31
N LYS A 43 -26.76 -8.35 7.78
CA LYS A 43 -25.93 -7.82 6.68
C LYS A 43 -24.44 -7.89 7.00
N ASN A 44 -24.05 -7.70 8.25
CA ASN A 44 -22.64 -7.71 8.70
C ASN A 44 -21.94 -9.08 8.59
N VAL A 45 -22.69 -10.17 8.38
CA VAL A 45 -22.14 -11.52 8.21
C VAL A 45 -22.11 -11.94 6.74
N LEU A 46 -22.74 -11.18 5.83
CA LEU A 46 -22.76 -11.43 4.40
C LEU A 46 -21.77 -10.48 3.71
N PHE A 47 -21.20 -10.87 2.58
CA PHE A 47 -20.10 -10.12 1.96
C PHE A 47 -20.54 -8.75 1.42
N ASN A 48 -21.39 -8.71 0.38
CA ASN A 48 -21.94 -7.46 -0.18
C ASN A 48 -23.21 -7.73 -1.01
N HIS A 49 -24.12 -6.75 -1.12
CA HIS A 49 -25.45 -6.91 -1.74
C HIS A 49 -25.38 -7.25 -3.24
N ASP A 50 -24.48 -6.61 -3.99
CA ASP A 50 -24.36 -6.81 -5.44
C ASP A 50 -23.39 -7.95 -5.82
N ASP A 51 -22.72 -8.55 -4.84
CA ASP A 51 -21.63 -9.52 -5.01
C ASP A 51 -22.04 -10.97 -4.63
N VAL A 52 -23.34 -11.23 -4.47
CA VAL A 52 -23.84 -12.57 -4.10
C VAL A 52 -23.59 -13.61 -5.21
N PHE A 53 -23.12 -14.81 -4.83
CA PHE A 53 -22.75 -15.95 -5.69
C PHE A 53 -21.59 -15.72 -6.66
N MET A 54 -20.89 -14.59 -6.55
CA MET A 54 -19.97 -14.16 -7.58
C MET A 54 -18.66 -14.95 -7.62
N ASP A 55 -18.30 -15.72 -6.60
CA ASP A 55 -17.14 -16.63 -6.73
C ASP A 55 -17.39 -17.68 -7.81
N PHE A 56 -18.66 -18.04 -8.08
CA PHE A 56 -19.03 -18.89 -9.20
C PHE A 56 -19.11 -18.10 -10.52
N PHE A 57 -19.93 -17.05 -10.56
CA PHE A 57 -20.22 -16.33 -11.80
C PHE A 57 -19.03 -15.55 -12.36
N ASN A 58 -18.22 -14.90 -11.50
CA ASN A 58 -16.96 -14.31 -11.96
C ASN A 58 -16.02 -15.38 -12.50
N SER A 59 -15.98 -16.57 -11.89
CA SER A 59 -15.11 -17.63 -12.39
C SER A 59 -15.56 -18.16 -13.76
N VAL A 60 -16.87 -18.24 -14.01
CA VAL A 60 -17.42 -18.59 -15.35
C VAL A 60 -17.04 -17.54 -16.39
N ASN A 61 -17.17 -16.25 -16.06
CA ASN A 61 -16.81 -15.15 -16.95
C ASN A 61 -15.29 -15.07 -17.20
N ASN A 62 -14.49 -15.00 -16.12
CA ASN A 62 -13.04 -14.82 -16.19
C ASN A 62 -12.31 -16.01 -16.83
N CYS A 63 -12.87 -17.23 -16.76
CA CYS A 63 -12.31 -18.41 -17.44
C CYS A 63 -12.91 -18.61 -18.85
N GLY A 64 -13.72 -17.68 -19.33
CA GLY A 64 -14.50 -17.80 -20.56
C GLY A 64 -13.64 -17.96 -21.82
N PHE A 65 -14.19 -18.58 -22.86
CA PHE A 65 -13.45 -18.85 -24.10
C PHE A 65 -12.97 -17.57 -24.82
N ALA A 66 -13.67 -16.45 -24.64
CA ALA A 66 -13.32 -15.17 -25.25
C ALA A 66 -12.03 -14.54 -24.69
N TYR A 67 -11.47 -15.12 -23.63
CA TYR A 67 -10.47 -14.49 -22.78
C TYR A 67 -9.32 -15.42 -22.43
N ASP A 68 -8.14 -14.84 -22.15
CA ASP A 68 -7.07 -15.56 -21.46
C ASP A 68 -7.26 -15.45 -19.95
N ALA A 69 -7.64 -16.57 -19.32
CA ALA A 69 -7.96 -16.57 -17.88
C ALA A 69 -6.80 -16.05 -17.02
N TYR A 70 -5.56 -16.35 -17.37
CA TYR A 70 -4.41 -15.99 -16.54
C TYR A 70 -3.83 -14.63 -16.91
N ASP A 71 -3.66 -14.35 -18.19
CA ASP A 71 -3.02 -13.11 -18.65
C ASP A 71 -3.97 -11.91 -18.63
N GLU A 72 -5.26 -12.10 -18.94
CA GLU A 72 -6.23 -10.99 -19.02
C GLU A 72 -6.94 -10.75 -17.68
N PHE A 73 -7.39 -11.81 -17.01
CA PHE A 73 -8.20 -11.70 -15.77
C PHE A 73 -7.43 -11.99 -14.49
N GLY A 74 -6.15 -12.38 -14.57
CA GLY A 74 -5.34 -12.63 -13.39
C GLY A 74 -5.86 -13.80 -12.54
N VAL A 75 -6.49 -14.82 -13.14
CA VAL A 75 -7.10 -15.93 -12.40
C VAL A 75 -6.06 -16.67 -11.55
N ILE A 76 -6.45 -17.01 -10.32
CA ILE A 76 -5.61 -17.67 -9.31
C ILE A 76 -5.93 -19.16 -9.09
N TYR A 77 -6.88 -19.70 -9.86
CA TYR A 77 -7.26 -21.10 -9.77
C TYR A 77 -6.31 -21.99 -10.57
N PRO A 78 -6.05 -23.23 -10.12
CA PRO A 78 -5.28 -24.17 -10.92
C PRO A 78 -6.00 -24.56 -12.22
N PRO A 79 -5.26 -25.13 -13.20
CA PRO A 79 -5.74 -25.41 -14.56
C PRO A 79 -7.04 -26.20 -14.65
N LEU A 80 -7.21 -27.19 -13.76
CA LEU A 80 -8.38 -28.06 -13.78
C LEU A 80 -9.68 -27.29 -13.55
N VAL A 81 -9.62 -26.27 -12.68
CA VAL A 81 -10.77 -25.41 -12.38
C VAL A 81 -11.02 -24.42 -13.49
N VAL A 82 -9.96 -23.89 -14.11
CA VAL A 82 -10.09 -23.04 -15.31
C VAL A 82 -10.82 -23.80 -16.41
N LEU A 83 -10.45 -25.06 -16.68
CA LEU A 83 -11.16 -25.89 -17.66
C LEU A 83 -12.61 -26.17 -17.28
N PHE A 84 -12.88 -26.42 -15.99
CA PHE A 84 -14.25 -26.62 -15.51
C PHE A 84 -15.13 -25.39 -15.79
N TYR A 85 -14.67 -24.19 -15.42
CA TYR A 85 -15.44 -22.97 -15.65
C TYR A 85 -15.48 -22.58 -17.13
N LYS A 86 -14.41 -22.85 -17.88
CA LYS A 86 -14.39 -22.67 -19.34
C LYS A 86 -15.44 -23.55 -20.02
N ALA A 87 -15.60 -24.80 -19.61
CA ALA A 87 -16.64 -25.68 -20.13
C ALA A 87 -18.05 -25.15 -19.85
N ILE A 88 -18.27 -24.58 -18.66
CA ILE A 88 -19.56 -23.93 -18.32
C ILE A 88 -19.79 -22.68 -19.17
N SER A 89 -18.75 -21.88 -19.42
CA SER A 89 -18.83 -20.65 -20.21
C SER A 89 -19.33 -20.88 -21.64
N LEU A 90 -19.11 -22.08 -22.21
CA LEU A 90 -19.58 -22.45 -23.56
C LEU A 90 -21.11 -22.50 -23.70
N LEU A 91 -21.84 -22.50 -22.58
CA LEU A 91 -23.30 -22.47 -22.56
C LEU A 91 -23.87 -21.06 -22.75
N PHE A 92 -23.00 -20.05 -22.82
CA PHE A 92 -23.36 -18.65 -22.91
C PHE A 92 -22.77 -18.00 -24.16
N PRO A 93 -23.42 -16.96 -24.71
CA PRO A 93 -22.80 -16.07 -25.69
C PRO A 93 -21.43 -15.55 -25.23
N ALA A 94 -20.51 -15.39 -26.17
CA ALA A 94 -19.19 -14.85 -25.89
C ALA A 94 -19.28 -13.43 -25.29
N LYS A 95 -18.41 -13.13 -24.32
CA LYS A 95 -18.23 -11.81 -23.69
C LYS A 95 -19.38 -11.27 -22.82
N LEU A 96 -20.34 -12.11 -22.40
CA LEU A 96 -21.32 -11.69 -21.39
C LEU A 96 -20.64 -11.42 -20.04
N ALA A 97 -20.98 -10.31 -19.40
CA ALA A 97 -20.50 -9.96 -18.07
C ALA A 97 -21.02 -10.95 -17.01
N ALA A 98 -20.27 -11.18 -15.93
CA ALA A 98 -20.65 -12.12 -14.88
C ALA A 98 -22.04 -11.82 -14.27
N GLN A 99 -22.40 -10.54 -14.14
CA GLN A 99 -23.73 -10.12 -13.65
C GLN A 99 -24.85 -10.48 -14.63
N GLU A 100 -24.60 -10.44 -15.94
CA GLU A 100 -25.58 -10.84 -16.95
C GLU A 100 -25.78 -12.36 -16.94
N ILE A 101 -24.69 -13.12 -16.79
CA ILE A 101 -24.75 -14.59 -16.62
C ILE A 101 -25.58 -14.92 -15.38
N LYS A 102 -25.33 -14.25 -14.26
CA LYS A 102 -26.08 -14.40 -13.01
C LYS A 102 -27.56 -14.01 -13.16
N ALA A 103 -27.87 -12.95 -13.90
CA ALA A 103 -29.25 -12.52 -14.14
C ALA A 103 -30.02 -13.46 -15.07
N SER A 104 -29.32 -14.26 -15.88
CA SER A 104 -29.95 -15.21 -16.80
C SER A 104 -30.54 -16.43 -16.08
N SER A 105 -31.71 -16.89 -16.54
CA SER A 105 -32.34 -18.13 -16.04
C SER A 105 -31.41 -19.35 -16.19
N LEU A 106 -30.67 -19.43 -17.30
CA LEU A 106 -29.74 -20.52 -17.56
C LEU A 106 -28.58 -20.52 -16.55
N GLY A 107 -27.98 -19.35 -16.28
CA GLY A 107 -26.92 -19.20 -15.28
C GLY A 107 -27.36 -19.62 -13.88
N MET A 108 -28.54 -19.20 -13.45
CA MET A 108 -29.09 -19.59 -12.14
C MET A 108 -29.42 -21.09 -12.07
N ILE A 109 -29.94 -21.69 -13.14
CA ILE A 109 -30.20 -23.14 -13.18
C ILE A 109 -28.88 -23.92 -13.06
N ILE A 110 -27.85 -23.56 -13.82
CA ILE A 110 -26.53 -24.22 -13.77
C ILE A 110 -25.93 -24.09 -12.37
N PHE A 111 -25.92 -22.87 -11.80
CA PHE A 111 -25.42 -22.64 -10.45
C PHE A 111 -26.19 -23.46 -9.39
N THR A 112 -27.51 -23.57 -9.53
CA THR A 112 -28.36 -24.35 -8.62
C THR A 112 -28.03 -25.83 -8.70
N ILE A 113 -27.96 -26.41 -9.90
CA ILE A 113 -27.60 -27.82 -10.10
C ILE A 113 -26.21 -28.12 -9.52
N TYR A 114 -25.25 -27.26 -9.83
CA TYR A 114 -23.89 -27.35 -9.30
C TYR A 114 -23.86 -27.33 -7.77
N THR A 115 -24.54 -26.37 -7.16
CA THR A 115 -24.58 -26.19 -5.70
C THR A 115 -25.26 -27.38 -5.02
N VAL A 116 -26.40 -27.83 -5.54
CA VAL A 116 -27.13 -29.00 -5.03
C VAL A 116 -26.27 -30.25 -5.12
N ALA A 117 -25.58 -30.49 -6.23
CA ALA A 117 -24.69 -31.64 -6.39
C ALA A 117 -23.55 -31.62 -5.36
N CYS A 118 -22.91 -30.47 -5.15
CA CYS A 118 -21.85 -30.30 -4.16
C CYS A 118 -22.36 -30.53 -2.73
N VAL A 119 -23.51 -29.96 -2.39
CA VAL A 119 -24.16 -30.12 -1.08
C VAL A 119 -24.57 -31.56 -0.82
N MET A 120 -25.18 -32.23 -1.80
CA MET A 120 -25.55 -33.65 -1.70
C MET A 120 -24.34 -34.55 -1.47
N LEU A 121 -23.24 -34.30 -2.19
CA LEU A 121 -21.99 -35.03 -2.01
C LEU A 121 -21.44 -34.82 -0.59
N LEU A 122 -21.42 -33.58 -0.09
CA LEU A 122 -20.99 -33.26 1.27
C LEU A 122 -21.85 -33.97 2.32
N ILE A 123 -23.18 -33.92 2.20
CA ILE A 123 -24.10 -34.61 3.11
C ILE A 123 -23.85 -36.13 3.08
N LYS A 124 -23.61 -36.72 1.91
CA LYS A 124 -23.29 -38.15 1.78
C LYS A 124 -21.98 -38.50 2.50
N CYS A 125 -20.96 -37.66 2.35
CA CYS A 125 -19.69 -37.81 3.06
C CYS A 125 -19.91 -37.75 4.57
N ILE A 126 -20.61 -36.72 5.07
CA ILE A 126 -20.91 -36.54 6.49
C ILE A 126 -21.72 -37.71 7.06
N LYS A 127 -22.77 -38.16 6.37
CA LYS A 127 -23.57 -39.31 6.80
C LYS A 127 -22.72 -40.58 6.95
N LYS A 128 -21.69 -40.73 6.11
CA LYS A 128 -20.75 -41.85 6.17
C LYS A 128 -19.75 -41.70 7.32
N TYR A 129 -19.29 -40.48 7.59
CA TYR A 129 -18.25 -40.16 8.57
C TYR A 129 -18.72 -39.99 10.00
N LYS A 130 -19.86 -39.31 10.20
CA LYS A 130 -20.41 -39.09 11.53
C LYS A 130 -20.94 -40.41 12.07
N ILE A 131 -20.41 -40.82 13.22
CA ILE A 131 -20.87 -41.98 13.99
C ILE A 131 -22.03 -41.50 14.86
N GLY A 132 -23.12 -42.27 14.90
CA GLY A 132 -24.32 -41.92 15.65
C GLY A 132 -25.59 -42.42 14.96
N ASN A 133 -26.73 -42.26 15.63
CA ASN A 133 -28.03 -42.60 15.06
C ASN A 133 -28.48 -41.57 14.00
N GLY A 134 -29.59 -41.84 13.32
CA GLY A 134 -30.08 -40.96 12.24
C GLY A 134 -30.35 -39.52 12.70
N LEU A 135 -30.81 -39.34 13.94
CA LEU A 135 -31.07 -38.02 14.52
C LEU A 135 -29.78 -37.25 14.78
N ASP A 136 -28.75 -37.89 15.33
CA ASP A 136 -27.42 -37.28 15.55
C ASP A 136 -26.82 -36.75 14.23
N LYS A 137 -26.86 -37.58 13.18
CA LYS A 137 -26.37 -37.19 11.85
C LYS A 137 -27.17 -36.04 11.24
N PHE A 138 -28.48 -36.04 11.44
CA PHE A 138 -29.37 -34.98 10.98
C PHE A 138 -29.07 -33.66 11.72
N LEU A 139 -28.98 -33.68 13.04
CA LEU A 139 -28.67 -32.49 13.84
C LEU A 139 -27.28 -31.93 13.53
N PHE A 140 -26.28 -32.80 13.30
CA PHE A 140 -24.97 -32.37 12.83
C PHE A 140 -25.08 -31.62 11.50
N ALA A 141 -25.77 -32.20 10.50
CA ALA A 141 -25.95 -31.57 9.20
C ALA A 141 -26.68 -30.21 9.31
N VAL A 142 -27.74 -30.13 10.11
CA VAL A 142 -28.45 -28.86 10.39
C VAL A 142 -27.51 -27.84 11.02
N SER A 143 -26.77 -28.20 12.07
CA SER A 143 -25.84 -27.28 12.73
C SER A 143 -24.72 -26.79 11.80
N MET A 144 -24.27 -27.64 10.87
CA MET A 144 -23.29 -27.26 9.85
C MET A 144 -23.87 -26.21 8.89
N PHE A 145 -25.09 -26.40 8.36
CA PHE A 145 -25.68 -25.44 7.43
C PHE A 145 -26.14 -24.13 8.10
N LEU A 146 -26.34 -24.14 9.42
CA LEU A 146 -26.61 -22.93 10.21
C LEU A 146 -25.33 -22.21 10.68
N SER A 147 -24.15 -22.71 10.34
CA SER A 147 -22.87 -22.12 10.76
C SER A 147 -22.40 -21.01 9.82
N VAL A 148 -21.69 -20.02 10.36
CA VAL A 148 -21.13 -18.90 9.58
C VAL A 148 -20.29 -19.38 8.40
N PRO A 149 -19.32 -20.32 8.58
CA PRO A 149 -18.45 -20.70 7.46
C PRO A 149 -19.23 -21.34 6.31
N MET A 150 -20.29 -22.08 6.60
CA MET A 150 -21.12 -22.73 5.57
C MET A 150 -22.10 -21.75 4.91
N ILE A 151 -22.71 -20.85 5.68
CA ILE A 151 -23.60 -19.80 5.15
C ILE A 151 -22.80 -18.90 4.19
N PHE A 152 -21.64 -18.41 4.63
CA PHE A 152 -20.78 -17.56 3.82
C PHE A 152 -20.24 -18.31 2.58
N LEU A 153 -19.90 -19.59 2.73
CA LEU A 153 -19.46 -20.44 1.62
C LEU A 153 -20.54 -20.59 0.53
N LEU A 154 -21.80 -20.80 0.93
CA LEU A 154 -22.93 -20.90 0.01
C LEU A 154 -23.29 -19.56 -0.61
N GLU A 155 -23.29 -18.48 0.19
CA GLU A 155 -23.56 -17.12 -0.28
C GLU A 155 -22.56 -16.65 -1.34
N ARG A 156 -21.27 -16.97 -1.17
CA ARG A 156 -20.25 -16.68 -2.20
C ARG A 156 -20.36 -17.57 -3.44
N GLY A 157 -20.94 -18.76 -3.33
CA GLY A 157 -20.94 -19.76 -4.41
C GLY A 157 -19.55 -20.40 -4.63
N ASN A 158 -18.73 -20.52 -3.58
CA ASN A 158 -17.34 -20.96 -3.73
C ASN A 158 -17.20 -22.49 -3.86
N ILE A 159 -16.30 -22.94 -4.74
CA ILE A 159 -16.01 -24.36 -5.01
C ILE A 159 -15.45 -25.15 -3.82
N LEU A 160 -15.12 -24.48 -2.72
CA LEU A 160 -14.58 -25.09 -1.51
C LEU A 160 -15.48 -26.22 -0.93
N ILE A 161 -16.80 -26.21 -1.14
CA ILE A 161 -17.70 -27.32 -0.73
C ILE A 161 -17.26 -28.66 -1.34
N LEU A 162 -16.89 -28.64 -2.62
CA LEU A 162 -16.40 -29.83 -3.32
C LEU A 162 -15.05 -30.28 -2.76
N VAL A 163 -14.14 -29.35 -2.48
CA VAL A 163 -12.82 -29.64 -1.89
C VAL A 163 -12.95 -30.35 -0.54
N ILE A 164 -13.80 -29.85 0.35
CA ILE A 164 -14.04 -30.47 1.67
C ILE A 164 -14.61 -31.88 1.52
N SER A 165 -15.54 -32.06 0.58
CA SER A 165 -16.12 -33.38 0.28
C SER A 165 -15.06 -34.39 -0.19
N LEU A 166 -14.17 -33.97 -1.10
CA LEU A 166 -13.05 -34.79 -1.57
C LEU A 166 -12.05 -35.12 -0.45
N LEU A 167 -11.80 -34.18 0.46
CA LEU A 167 -10.96 -34.41 1.64
C LEU A 167 -11.57 -35.41 2.62
N PHE A 168 -12.89 -35.41 2.80
CA PHE A 168 -13.57 -36.52 3.49
C PHE A 168 -13.35 -37.83 2.74
N VAL A 169 -13.48 -37.90 1.41
CA VAL A 169 -13.19 -39.18 0.72
C VAL A 169 -11.74 -39.62 0.92
N PHE A 170 -10.78 -38.69 0.86
CA PHE A 170 -9.37 -38.97 1.13
C PHE A 170 -9.16 -39.58 2.52
N LEU A 171 -9.61 -38.90 3.58
CA LEU A 171 -9.40 -39.34 4.96
C LEU A 171 -10.04 -40.71 5.28
N TYR A 172 -10.97 -41.17 4.43
CA TYR A 172 -11.74 -42.40 4.67
C TYR A 172 -10.96 -43.59 4.14
N GLY A 173 -10.22 -43.34 3.05
CA GLY A 173 -9.59 -44.37 2.26
C GLY A 173 -8.08 -44.35 2.26
N TYR A 174 -7.41 -43.27 2.68
CA TYR A 174 -5.97 -43.09 2.47
C TYR A 174 -5.10 -44.18 3.12
N ASP A 175 -5.56 -44.79 4.21
CA ASP A 175 -4.87 -45.88 4.91
C ASP A 175 -5.61 -47.22 4.83
N SER A 176 -6.68 -47.30 4.04
CA SER A 176 -7.51 -48.51 3.88
C SER A 176 -6.68 -49.71 3.43
N GLU A 177 -7.05 -50.91 3.87
CA GLU A 177 -6.43 -52.16 3.41
C GLU A 177 -6.75 -52.45 1.93
N LYS A 178 -7.91 -51.99 1.45
CA LYS A 178 -8.35 -52.17 0.07
C LYS A 178 -7.64 -51.19 -0.87
N ALA A 179 -6.90 -51.72 -1.83
CA ALA A 179 -6.15 -50.91 -2.79
C ALA A 179 -7.04 -49.92 -3.55
N SER A 180 -8.18 -50.38 -4.08
CA SER A 180 -9.14 -49.51 -4.80
C SER A 180 -9.59 -48.31 -3.97
N THR A 181 -9.85 -48.51 -2.67
CA THR A 181 -10.22 -47.43 -1.75
C THR A 181 -9.07 -46.44 -1.52
N ARG A 182 -7.82 -46.94 -1.40
CA ARG A 182 -6.63 -46.07 -1.30
C ARG A 182 -6.42 -45.23 -2.55
N HIS A 183 -6.48 -45.85 -3.73
CA HIS A 183 -6.29 -45.15 -5.01
C HIS A 183 -7.38 -44.09 -5.21
N LEU A 184 -8.64 -44.39 -4.89
CA LEU A 184 -9.73 -43.40 -4.92
C LEU A 184 -9.43 -42.23 -3.97
N ALA A 185 -8.98 -42.49 -2.74
CA ALA A 185 -8.60 -41.45 -1.79
C ALA A 185 -7.49 -40.55 -2.35
N TYR A 186 -6.45 -41.12 -2.95
CA TYR A 186 -5.35 -40.36 -3.54
C TYR A 186 -5.79 -39.52 -4.74
N ILE A 187 -6.68 -40.05 -5.58
CA ILE A 187 -7.29 -39.30 -6.69
C ILE A 187 -8.11 -38.13 -6.15
N CYS A 188 -8.92 -38.34 -5.11
CA CYS A 188 -9.69 -37.26 -4.48
C CYS A 188 -8.79 -36.17 -3.89
N LEU A 189 -7.67 -36.52 -3.26
CA LEU A 189 -6.69 -35.55 -2.80
C LEU A 189 -6.04 -34.80 -3.97
N ALA A 190 -5.65 -35.50 -5.04
CA ALA A 190 -5.07 -34.88 -6.22
C ALA A 190 -6.03 -33.87 -6.86
N ILE A 191 -7.31 -34.24 -7.04
CA ILE A 191 -8.34 -33.32 -7.55
C ILE A 191 -8.55 -32.15 -6.58
N ALA A 192 -8.59 -32.39 -5.27
CA ALA A 192 -8.72 -31.32 -4.28
C ALA A 192 -7.57 -30.30 -4.38
N VAL A 193 -6.32 -30.76 -4.56
CA VAL A 193 -5.13 -29.93 -4.78
C VAL A 193 -5.20 -29.16 -6.11
N SER A 194 -5.74 -29.79 -7.14
CA SER A 194 -5.99 -29.16 -8.44
C SER A 194 -7.20 -28.22 -8.44
N ILE A 195 -7.96 -28.13 -7.35
CA ILE A 195 -9.02 -27.13 -7.17
C ILE A 195 -8.53 -25.95 -6.33
N LYS A 196 -7.90 -26.24 -5.19
CA LYS A 196 -7.18 -25.25 -4.37
C LYS A 196 -5.85 -25.89 -3.99
N LEU A 197 -4.75 -25.15 -3.97
CA LEU A 197 -3.41 -25.72 -3.73
C LEU A 197 -3.21 -26.27 -2.31
N TYR A 198 -3.79 -25.59 -1.30
CA TYR A 198 -3.53 -25.82 0.12
C TYR A 198 -3.86 -27.22 0.69
N PRO A 199 -4.89 -27.95 0.23
CA PRO A 199 -5.14 -29.36 0.54
C PRO A 199 -3.94 -30.30 0.41
N VAL A 200 -2.86 -29.92 -0.31
CA VAL A 200 -1.64 -30.73 -0.45
C VAL A 200 -1.05 -31.15 0.90
N VAL A 201 -1.27 -30.35 1.94
CA VAL A 201 -0.81 -30.62 3.31
C VAL A 201 -1.42 -31.90 3.89
N PHE A 202 -2.62 -32.31 3.47
CA PHE A 202 -3.19 -33.61 3.85
C PHE A 202 -2.36 -34.80 3.33
N GLY A 203 -1.62 -34.61 2.23
CA GLY A 203 -0.69 -35.61 1.70
C GLY A 203 0.45 -35.96 2.66
N LEU A 204 0.81 -35.06 3.59
CA LEU A 204 1.83 -35.33 4.61
C LEU A 204 1.43 -36.46 5.57
N LEU A 205 0.14 -36.78 5.69
CA LEU A 205 -0.32 -37.94 6.47
C LEU A 205 0.27 -39.26 5.94
N LEU A 206 0.52 -39.37 4.64
CA LEU A 206 1.10 -40.57 4.03
C LEU A 206 2.55 -40.82 4.46
N LEU A 207 3.27 -39.76 4.87
CA LEU A 207 4.65 -39.83 5.34
C LEU A 207 4.76 -40.35 6.78
N ARG A 208 3.67 -40.34 7.55
CA ARG A 208 3.67 -40.84 8.94
C ARG A 208 3.83 -42.37 9.02
N LYS A 209 3.52 -43.09 7.93
CA LYS A 209 3.59 -44.56 7.89
C LYS A 209 4.96 -45.01 7.37
N LYS A 210 5.65 -45.83 8.16
CA LYS A 210 6.93 -46.44 7.74
C LYS A 210 6.71 -47.32 6.49
N LYS A 211 7.70 -47.32 5.58
CA LYS A 211 7.72 -48.14 4.35
C LYS A 211 6.50 -47.92 3.42
N ASN A 212 5.95 -46.71 3.37
CA ASN A 212 4.77 -46.37 2.57
C ASN A 212 5.07 -45.80 1.17
N PHE A 213 6.31 -45.94 0.68
CA PHE A 213 6.80 -45.27 -0.53
C PHE A 213 5.96 -45.53 -1.78
N LYS A 214 5.50 -46.78 -2.00
CA LYS A 214 4.66 -47.13 -3.15
C LYS A 214 3.36 -46.32 -3.20
N ASN A 215 2.71 -46.16 -2.04
CA ASN A 215 1.46 -45.41 -1.94
C ASN A 215 1.69 -43.89 -2.11
N ILE A 216 2.80 -43.37 -1.57
CA ILE A 216 3.21 -41.97 -1.77
C ILE A 216 3.46 -41.71 -3.26
N ALA A 217 4.18 -42.59 -3.95
CA ALA A 217 4.43 -42.48 -5.39
C ALA A 217 3.14 -42.44 -6.21
N TRP A 218 2.15 -43.29 -5.88
CA TRP A 218 0.83 -43.22 -6.51
C TRP A 218 0.10 -41.90 -6.26
N CYS A 219 0.13 -41.40 -5.02
CA CYS A 219 -0.49 -40.12 -4.70
C CYS A 219 0.17 -38.96 -5.46
N VAL A 220 1.51 -38.94 -5.55
CA VAL A 220 2.27 -37.96 -6.33
C VAL A 220 1.96 -38.09 -7.81
N PHE A 221 1.88 -39.31 -8.35
CA PHE A 221 1.53 -39.57 -9.74
C PHE A 221 0.16 -38.99 -10.10
N TYR A 222 -0.88 -39.24 -9.28
CA TYR A 222 -2.19 -38.62 -9.49
C TYR A 222 -2.14 -37.10 -9.37
N GLY A 223 -1.40 -36.57 -8.39
CA GLY A 223 -1.17 -35.13 -8.27
C GLY A 223 -0.56 -34.53 -9.53
N ILE A 224 0.45 -35.19 -10.11
CA ILE A 224 1.09 -34.75 -11.34
C ILE A 224 0.07 -34.72 -12.49
N ILE A 225 -0.71 -35.79 -12.64
CA ILE A 225 -1.73 -35.87 -13.70
C ILE A 225 -2.75 -34.75 -13.57
N PHE A 226 -3.45 -34.66 -12.44
CA PHE A 226 -4.56 -33.72 -12.30
C PHE A 226 -4.10 -32.26 -12.22
N PHE A 227 -2.85 -31.99 -11.85
CA PHE A 227 -2.33 -30.62 -11.76
C PHE A 227 -1.67 -30.16 -13.05
N PHE A 228 -0.82 -31.00 -13.65
CA PHE A 228 0.02 -30.59 -14.78
C PHE A 228 -0.62 -30.85 -16.15
N VAL A 229 -1.34 -31.95 -16.35
CA VAL A 229 -1.97 -32.27 -17.64
C VAL A 229 -2.94 -31.17 -18.10
N PRO A 230 -3.77 -30.55 -17.24
CA PRO A 230 -4.71 -29.56 -17.73
C PRO A 230 -4.06 -28.27 -18.26
N PHE A 231 -2.77 -28.00 -17.96
CA PHE A 231 -2.01 -26.90 -18.59
C PHE A 231 -1.94 -27.03 -20.12
N ILE A 232 -1.95 -28.25 -20.66
CA ILE A 232 -1.91 -28.51 -22.11
C ILE A 232 -3.07 -27.81 -22.83
N PHE A 233 -4.21 -27.63 -22.16
CA PHE A 233 -5.44 -27.08 -22.75
C PHE A 233 -5.64 -25.57 -22.51
N ILE A 234 -4.75 -24.91 -21.76
CA ILE A 234 -4.91 -23.50 -21.34
C ILE A 234 -3.68 -22.64 -21.62
N GLY A 235 -2.88 -22.97 -22.64
CA GLY A 235 -1.71 -22.18 -23.04
C GLY A 235 -0.35 -22.80 -22.69
N GLY A 236 -0.34 -24.04 -22.20
CA GLY A 236 0.89 -24.80 -21.94
C GLY A 236 1.52 -24.53 -20.57
N PHE A 237 2.70 -25.11 -20.33
CA PHE A 237 3.36 -25.08 -19.02
C PHE A 237 3.91 -23.71 -18.60
N SER A 238 4.10 -22.78 -19.54
CA SER A 238 4.50 -21.38 -19.23
C SER A 238 3.50 -20.70 -18.30
N GLN A 239 2.23 -21.06 -18.39
CA GLN A 239 1.14 -20.51 -17.58
C GLN A 239 1.25 -20.85 -16.09
N LEU A 240 2.09 -21.83 -15.70
CA LEU A 240 2.39 -22.09 -14.30
C LEU A 240 3.02 -20.85 -13.63
N PHE A 241 3.92 -20.15 -14.34
CA PHE A 241 4.59 -18.97 -13.79
C PHE A 241 3.63 -17.78 -13.69
N VAL A 242 2.68 -17.66 -14.63
CA VAL A 242 1.62 -16.64 -14.58
C VAL A 242 0.69 -16.89 -13.41
N LEU A 243 0.24 -18.14 -13.20
CA LEU A 243 -0.57 -18.53 -12.04
C LEU A 243 0.13 -18.17 -10.72
N ILE A 244 1.42 -18.47 -10.59
CA ILE A 244 2.20 -18.10 -9.38
C ILE A 244 2.21 -16.58 -9.20
N LYS A 245 2.47 -15.80 -10.26
CA LYS A 245 2.46 -14.34 -10.22
C LYS A 245 1.08 -13.81 -9.78
N ASN A 246 0.00 -14.35 -10.33
CA ASN A 246 -1.37 -13.95 -10.00
C ASN A 246 -1.68 -14.21 -8.53
N ILE A 247 -1.34 -15.39 -8.00
CA ILE A 247 -1.57 -15.73 -6.58
C ILE A 247 -0.90 -14.72 -5.63
N LEU A 248 0.31 -14.27 -5.96
CA LEU A 248 1.05 -13.30 -5.14
C LEU A 248 0.47 -11.91 -5.22
N TYR A 249 0.13 -11.47 -6.44
CA TYR A 249 -0.51 -10.18 -6.67
C TYR A 249 -1.85 -10.09 -5.94
N THR A 250 -2.69 -11.12 -6.07
CA THR A 250 -3.99 -11.16 -5.39
C THR A 250 -3.83 -11.16 -3.87
N SER A 251 -2.81 -11.84 -3.34
CA SER A 251 -2.53 -11.84 -1.89
C SER A 251 -2.18 -10.45 -1.36
N SER A 252 -1.40 -9.65 -2.11
CA SER A 252 -1.08 -8.28 -1.70
C SER A 252 -2.28 -7.33 -1.87
N MET A 253 -3.06 -7.50 -2.93
CA MET A 253 -4.26 -6.71 -3.21
C MET A 253 -5.30 -6.84 -2.08
N PHE A 254 -5.67 -8.07 -1.71
CA PHE A 254 -6.66 -8.31 -0.64
C PHE A 254 -6.13 -8.00 0.77
N GLY A 255 -4.80 -7.89 0.94
CA GLY A 255 -4.21 -7.38 2.18
C GLY A 255 -4.68 -5.97 2.53
N ASN A 256 -4.85 -5.11 1.52
CA ASN A 256 -5.11 -3.67 1.70
C ASN A 256 -6.60 -3.28 1.74
N LYS A 257 -7.54 -4.24 1.61
CA LYS A 257 -8.98 -3.96 1.54
C LYS A 257 -9.68 -3.78 2.90
N GLY A 258 -8.96 -3.81 4.02
CA GLY A 258 -9.54 -3.82 5.38
C GLY A 258 -9.40 -5.19 6.05
N TYR A 259 -9.95 -5.36 7.26
CA TYR A 259 -9.73 -6.57 8.08
C TYR A 259 -10.91 -7.56 8.10
N GLY A 260 -12.08 -7.13 7.61
CA GLY A 260 -13.31 -7.91 7.59
C GLY A 260 -13.19 -9.20 6.79
N PHE A 261 -13.92 -10.21 7.24
CA PHE A 261 -14.03 -11.53 6.65
C PHE A 261 -12.73 -12.34 6.48
N LYS A 262 -11.59 -11.85 6.95
CA LYS A 262 -10.29 -12.52 6.80
C LYS A 262 -9.78 -13.05 8.14
N VAL A 263 -9.38 -14.32 8.17
CA VAL A 263 -9.08 -15.06 9.41
C VAL A 263 -7.66 -15.67 9.44
N ASN A 264 -6.78 -15.25 8.55
CA ASN A 264 -5.39 -15.69 8.56
C ASN A 264 -4.54 -14.94 9.60
N ILE A 265 -3.40 -15.52 9.97
CA ILE A 265 -2.55 -15.01 11.07
C ILE A 265 -2.14 -13.56 10.80
N THR A 266 -1.63 -13.27 9.61
CA THR A 266 -1.09 -11.94 9.29
C THR A 266 -2.17 -10.87 9.34
N ASN A 267 -3.39 -11.14 8.85
CA ASN A 267 -4.52 -10.21 8.96
C ASN A 267 -4.96 -10.02 10.42
N THR A 268 -5.04 -11.09 11.21
CA THR A 268 -5.44 -11.00 12.63
C THR A 268 -4.47 -10.12 13.42
N PHE A 269 -3.16 -10.30 13.22
CA PHE A 269 -2.18 -9.47 13.90
C PHE A 269 -2.21 -8.02 13.39
N ALA A 270 -2.28 -7.79 12.08
CA ALA A 270 -2.40 -6.44 11.53
C ALA A 270 -3.63 -5.69 12.08
N MET A 271 -4.78 -6.38 12.17
CA MET A 271 -6.00 -5.85 12.79
C MET A 271 -5.77 -5.41 14.24
N PHE A 272 -5.11 -6.22 15.07
CA PHE A 272 -4.75 -5.82 16.44
C PHE A 272 -3.73 -4.68 16.47
N GLY A 273 -2.82 -4.63 15.50
CA GLY A 273 -1.88 -3.54 15.31
C GLY A 273 -2.60 -2.21 15.13
N ASP A 274 -3.60 -2.16 14.26
CA ASP A 274 -4.39 -0.94 14.04
C ASP A 274 -5.31 -0.62 15.22
N LEU A 275 -5.92 -1.63 15.85
CA LEU A 275 -6.75 -1.46 17.04
C LEU A 275 -5.98 -0.87 18.23
N LEU A 276 -4.68 -1.18 18.33
CA LEU A 276 -3.80 -0.76 19.42
C LEU A 276 -2.81 0.34 19.02
N HIS A 277 -2.93 0.92 17.82
CA HIS A 277 -2.03 1.95 17.27
C HIS A 277 -0.54 1.55 17.23
N HIS A 278 -0.27 0.27 16.96
CA HIS A 278 1.07 -0.35 16.90
C HIS A 278 1.27 -1.22 15.65
N SER A 279 0.76 -0.80 14.49
CA SER A 279 0.68 -1.59 13.24
C SER A 279 2.01 -2.26 12.84
N TYR A 280 3.12 -1.52 12.80
CA TYR A 280 4.43 -2.07 12.40
C TYR A 280 4.92 -3.23 13.29
N ILE A 281 4.72 -3.12 14.62
CA ILE A 281 5.14 -4.14 15.58
C ILE A 281 4.29 -5.39 15.40
N PHE A 282 2.97 -5.21 15.31
CA PHE A 282 2.04 -6.32 15.17
C PHE A 282 2.16 -7.03 13.82
N GLU A 283 2.39 -6.32 12.72
CA GLU A 283 2.72 -6.94 11.42
C GLU A 283 3.98 -7.82 11.52
N SER A 284 5.02 -7.32 12.19
CA SER A 284 6.26 -8.08 12.41
C SER A 284 6.03 -9.34 13.25
N ILE A 285 5.23 -9.22 14.33
CA ILE A 285 4.84 -10.36 15.16
C ILE A 285 3.99 -11.34 14.36
N GLY A 286 3.02 -10.87 13.59
CA GLY A 286 2.14 -11.69 12.76
C GLY A 286 2.94 -12.53 11.76
N ASN A 287 3.93 -11.92 11.10
CA ASN A 287 4.84 -12.64 10.21
C ASN A 287 5.67 -13.69 10.95
N ALA A 288 6.22 -13.36 12.12
CA ALA A 288 6.99 -14.31 12.93
C ALA A 288 6.12 -15.49 13.42
N VAL A 289 4.87 -15.22 13.83
CA VAL A 289 3.91 -16.25 14.25
C VAL A 289 3.50 -17.11 13.07
N MET A 290 3.27 -16.55 11.89
CA MET A 290 2.95 -17.31 10.67
C MET A 290 4.08 -18.27 10.32
N ILE A 291 5.34 -17.81 10.29
CA ILE A 291 6.51 -18.65 10.02
C ILE A 291 6.63 -19.77 11.07
N SER A 292 6.48 -19.41 12.35
CA SER A 292 6.53 -20.38 13.45
C SER A 292 5.41 -21.41 13.35
N ALA A 293 4.20 -20.97 12.96
CA ALA A 293 3.04 -21.84 12.75
C ALA A 293 3.32 -22.85 11.63
N VAL A 294 3.92 -22.42 10.52
CA VAL A 294 4.30 -23.33 9.42
C VAL A 294 5.32 -24.37 9.88
N ILE A 295 6.41 -23.92 10.52
CA ILE A 295 7.50 -24.82 10.94
C ILE A 295 7.00 -25.82 11.99
N ILE A 296 6.39 -25.34 13.07
CA ILE A 296 5.92 -26.19 14.17
C ILE A 296 4.77 -27.08 13.68
N GLY A 297 3.86 -26.54 12.87
CA GLY A 297 2.73 -27.27 12.29
C GLY A 297 3.20 -28.46 11.46
N VAL A 298 4.13 -28.27 10.52
CA VAL A 298 4.68 -29.36 9.71
C VAL A 298 5.39 -30.41 10.58
N LEU A 299 6.18 -29.99 11.57
CA LEU A 299 6.84 -30.91 12.50
C LEU A 299 5.83 -31.75 13.30
N LEU A 300 4.76 -31.13 13.79
CA LEU A 300 3.69 -31.83 14.50
C LEU A 300 2.89 -32.75 13.58
N ILE A 301 2.65 -32.37 12.32
CA ILE A 301 1.97 -33.21 11.33
C ILE A 301 2.80 -34.46 11.02
N LEU A 302 4.12 -34.34 10.92
CA LEU A 302 4.98 -35.48 10.56
C LEU A 302 5.34 -36.36 11.77
N PHE A 303 5.65 -35.74 12.90
CA PHE A 303 6.26 -36.43 14.05
C PHE A 303 5.42 -36.35 15.33
N GLY A 304 4.49 -35.40 15.41
CA GLY A 304 3.68 -35.17 16.60
C GLY A 304 2.88 -36.40 17.02
N LYS A 305 2.92 -36.70 18.32
CA LYS A 305 2.08 -37.71 18.97
C LYS A 305 0.88 -37.02 19.62
N PHE A 306 -0.29 -37.59 19.38
CA PHE A 306 -1.55 -37.09 19.90
C PHE A 306 -2.33 -38.24 20.52
N ASN A 307 -3.11 -37.91 21.53
CA ASN A 307 -4.02 -38.85 22.18
C ASN A 307 -5.25 -39.19 21.30
N SER A 308 -5.51 -38.40 20.27
CA SER A 308 -6.58 -38.63 19.29
C SER A 308 -6.21 -38.01 17.94
N ASN A 309 -6.69 -38.65 16.86
CA ASN A 309 -6.46 -38.23 15.48
C ASN A 309 -7.16 -36.91 15.11
N TRP A 310 -8.26 -36.52 15.78
CA TRP A 310 -8.94 -35.26 15.44
C TRP A 310 -8.02 -34.06 15.64
N LYS A 311 -7.08 -34.12 16.59
CA LYS A 311 -6.09 -33.06 16.84
C LYS A 311 -5.11 -32.91 15.68
N LEU A 312 -4.70 -34.02 15.08
CA LEU A 312 -3.85 -34.02 13.90
C LEU A 312 -4.61 -33.43 12.69
N TYR A 313 -5.87 -33.83 12.50
CA TYR A 313 -6.72 -33.23 11.46
C TYR A 313 -6.96 -31.74 11.71
N ALA A 314 -7.08 -31.32 12.97
CA ALA A 314 -7.27 -29.91 13.33
C ALA A 314 -6.03 -29.07 13.01
N ILE A 315 -4.82 -29.56 13.29
CA ILE A 315 -3.58 -28.87 12.92
C ILE A 315 -3.46 -28.72 11.40
N ILE A 316 -3.82 -29.76 10.62
CA ILE A 316 -3.82 -29.68 9.16
C ILE A 316 -4.86 -28.68 8.68
N SER A 317 -6.11 -28.75 9.17
CA SER A 317 -7.17 -27.81 8.79
C SER A 317 -6.82 -26.36 9.16
N LEU A 318 -6.24 -26.13 10.34
CA LEU A 318 -5.75 -24.80 10.74
C LEU A 318 -4.66 -24.29 9.79
N PHE A 319 -3.77 -25.16 9.30
CA PHE A 319 -2.78 -24.77 8.30
C PHE A 319 -3.46 -24.23 7.04
N LEU A 320 -4.49 -24.92 6.53
CA LEU A 320 -5.25 -24.49 5.34
C LEU A 320 -6.02 -23.19 5.56
N VAL A 321 -6.45 -22.92 6.80
CA VAL A 321 -7.22 -21.70 7.16
C VAL A 321 -6.30 -20.50 7.40
N MET A 322 -5.19 -20.70 8.11
CA MET A 322 -4.48 -19.61 8.78
C MET A 322 -3.17 -19.18 8.11
N VAL A 323 -2.58 -20.03 7.27
CA VAL A 323 -1.30 -19.78 6.57
C VAL A 323 -1.44 -19.04 5.24
N PRO A 324 -2.49 -19.25 4.42
CA PRO A 324 -2.64 -18.54 3.14
C PRO A 324 -2.56 -17.01 3.26
N GLY A 325 -2.03 -16.33 2.23
CA GLY A 325 -1.80 -14.88 2.22
C GLY A 325 -3.06 -14.02 2.41
N PHE A 326 -4.20 -14.53 1.97
CA PHE A 326 -5.54 -14.10 2.38
C PHE A 326 -6.41 -15.34 2.58
N SER A 327 -7.29 -15.32 3.57
CA SER A 327 -8.17 -16.45 3.87
C SER A 327 -9.50 -15.97 4.41
N TYR A 328 -10.55 -16.11 3.60
CA TYR A 328 -11.88 -15.67 3.97
C TYR A 328 -12.55 -16.59 5.00
N VAL A 329 -13.59 -16.13 5.69
CA VAL A 329 -14.34 -16.88 6.72
C VAL A 329 -14.81 -18.25 6.24
N TYR A 330 -15.22 -18.39 4.98
CA TYR A 330 -15.60 -19.70 4.43
C TYR A 330 -14.49 -20.77 4.58
N SER A 331 -13.22 -20.37 4.68
CA SER A 331 -12.10 -21.30 4.81
C SER A 331 -12.20 -22.13 6.10
N ILE A 332 -12.82 -21.58 7.15
CA ILE A 332 -13.08 -22.27 8.42
C ILE A 332 -13.92 -23.53 8.19
N ALA A 333 -14.63 -23.66 7.06
CA ALA A 333 -15.30 -24.91 6.70
C ALA A 333 -14.33 -26.12 6.60
N TYR A 334 -13.02 -25.93 6.41
CA TYR A 334 -12.03 -27.01 6.58
C TYR A 334 -11.99 -27.59 8.00
N MET A 335 -12.41 -26.82 9.02
CA MET A 335 -12.54 -27.27 10.41
C MET A 335 -13.74 -28.21 10.64
N LEU A 336 -14.60 -28.42 9.64
CA LEU A 336 -15.64 -29.47 9.71
C LEU A 336 -15.03 -30.86 9.84
N ILE A 337 -13.88 -31.09 9.21
CA ILE A 337 -13.15 -32.36 9.27
C ILE A 337 -12.77 -32.73 10.71
N PRO A 338 -11.99 -31.90 11.45
CA PRO A 338 -11.66 -32.19 12.83
C PRO A 338 -12.87 -32.12 13.76
N LEU A 339 -13.88 -31.28 13.48
CA LEU A 339 -15.10 -31.24 14.27
C LEU A 339 -15.85 -32.58 14.25
N VAL A 340 -16.09 -33.17 13.07
CA VAL A 340 -16.75 -34.48 12.95
C VAL A 340 -15.95 -35.53 13.70
N ALA A 341 -14.62 -35.54 13.52
CA ALA A 341 -13.74 -36.48 14.20
C ALA A 341 -13.77 -36.30 15.72
N PHE A 342 -13.80 -35.06 16.21
CA PHE A 342 -13.90 -34.71 17.62
C PHE A 342 -15.22 -35.15 18.26
N LEU A 343 -16.35 -34.93 17.57
CA LEU A 343 -17.68 -35.35 18.04
C LEU A 343 -17.90 -36.87 17.94
N ASN A 344 -17.06 -37.58 17.18
CA ASN A 344 -17.06 -39.04 17.13
C ASN A 344 -16.27 -39.68 18.28
N GLU A 345 -15.47 -38.92 19.03
CA GLU A 345 -14.69 -39.45 20.15
C GLU A 345 -15.60 -39.92 21.29
N LYS A 346 -15.55 -41.21 21.59
CA LYS A 346 -16.36 -41.83 22.66
C LYS A 346 -15.94 -41.38 24.05
N LYS A 347 -14.65 -41.05 24.25
CA LYS A 347 -14.12 -40.59 25.55
C LYS A 347 -14.07 -39.07 25.57
N THR A 348 -14.52 -38.49 26.67
CA THR A 348 -14.52 -37.03 26.90
C THR A 348 -13.62 -36.72 28.09
N ARG A 349 -12.58 -35.93 27.88
CA ARG A 349 -11.72 -35.39 28.93
C ARG A 349 -12.21 -34.00 29.33
N LYS A 350 -11.86 -33.54 30.52
CA LYS A 350 -12.20 -32.18 30.97
C LYS A 350 -11.69 -31.09 30.00
N SER A 351 -10.49 -31.25 29.47
CA SER A 351 -9.92 -30.34 28.45
C SER A 351 -10.72 -30.30 27.14
N ASP A 352 -11.48 -31.34 26.82
CA ASP A 352 -12.26 -31.41 25.58
C ASP A 352 -13.43 -30.41 25.59
N TYR A 353 -13.93 -29.99 26.76
CA TYR A 353 -14.95 -28.93 26.85
C TYR A 353 -14.43 -27.55 26.43
N ILE A 354 -13.13 -27.28 26.59
CA ILE A 354 -12.53 -26.04 26.09
C ILE A 354 -12.50 -26.07 24.56
N TYR A 355 -12.06 -27.19 23.96
CA TYR A 355 -12.07 -27.35 22.51
C TYR A 355 -13.49 -27.30 21.93
N LEU A 356 -14.47 -27.88 22.65
CA LEU A 356 -15.88 -27.80 22.29
C LEU A 356 -16.37 -26.35 22.26
N LEU A 357 -16.01 -25.53 23.26
CA LEU A 357 -16.32 -24.10 23.26
C LEU A 357 -15.67 -23.40 22.06
N LEU A 358 -14.38 -23.65 21.79
CA LEU A 358 -13.69 -23.06 20.64
C LEU A 358 -14.35 -23.46 19.30
N PHE A 359 -14.83 -24.70 19.16
CA PHE A 359 -15.61 -25.10 17.99
C PHE A 359 -16.95 -24.36 17.90
N ILE A 360 -17.69 -24.21 19.00
CA ILE A 360 -18.94 -23.43 19.00
C ILE A 360 -18.68 -21.98 18.58
N LEU A 361 -17.59 -21.37 19.07
CA LEU A 361 -17.23 -19.99 18.72
C LEU A 361 -16.71 -19.83 17.28
N GLN A 362 -16.16 -20.88 16.66
CA GLN A 362 -15.75 -20.86 15.24
C GLN A 362 -16.93 -21.03 14.27
N PHE A 363 -17.97 -21.76 14.68
CA PHE A 363 -19.11 -22.08 13.82
C PHE A 363 -20.36 -21.25 14.15
N GLY A 364 -20.39 -20.58 15.30
CA GLY A 364 -21.52 -19.81 15.78
C GLY A 364 -21.77 -18.52 15.00
N LEU A 365 -23.04 -18.20 14.79
CA LEU A 365 -23.46 -16.98 14.10
C LEU A 365 -23.56 -15.81 15.08
N PHE A 366 -22.47 -15.06 15.22
CA PHE A 366 -22.43 -13.84 16.02
C PHE A 366 -22.90 -12.65 15.20
N ILE A 367 -23.64 -11.75 15.84
CA ILE A 367 -24.22 -10.58 15.19
C ILE A 367 -24.17 -9.40 16.15
N ALA A 368 -23.81 -8.24 15.61
CA ALA A 368 -23.82 -6.97 16.31
C ALA A 368 -24.21 -5.87 15.31
N LYS A 369 -24.72 -4.75 15.82
CA LYS A 369 -24.98 -3.56 15.00
C LYS A 369 -23.65 -2.96 14.56
N LYS A 370 -23.58 -2.50 13.30
CA LYS A 370 -22.34 -2.10 12.61
C LYS A 370 -21.63 -0.92 13.30
N ASP A 371 -22.41 0.07 13.76
CA ASP A 371 -21.91 1.42 14.06
C ASP A 371 -21.33 1.62 15.49
N GLU A 372 -21.34 0.59 16.34
CA GLU A 372 -21.03 0.79 17.78
C GLU A 372 -19.67 0.23 18.24
N LEU A 373 -19.10 -0.76 17.55
CA LEU A 373 -17.91 -1.46 18.06
C LEU A 373 -16.59 -1.11 17.35
N PHE A 374 -16.64 -0.78 16.05
CA PHE A 374 -15.47 -0.73 15.18
C PHE A 374 -15.48 0.46 14.21
N SER A 375 -16.00 1.62 14.63
CA SER A 375 -16.18 2.81 13.79
C SER A 375 -14.91 3.26 13.05
N GLN A 376 -13.73 3.06 13.65
CA GLN A 376 -12.43 3.37 13.03
C GLN A 376 -12.14 2.58 11.73
N PHE A 377 -12.87 1.49 11.47
CA PHE A 377 -12.68 0.64 10.28
C PHE A 377 -13.78 0.82 9.22
N GLU A 378 -14.77 1.71 9.43
CA GLU A 378 -15.93 1.88 8.54
C GLU A 378 -15.56 2.36 7.13
N GLY A 379 -14.46 3.09 6.96
CA GLY A 379 -13.98 3.55 5.65
C GLY A 379 -13.29 2.46 4.80
N SER A 380 -13.19 1.23 5.30
CA SER A 380 -12.53 0.12 4.58
C SER A 380 -13.54 -0.65 3.73
N GLU A 381 -13.13 -1.11 2.53
CA GLU A 381 -13.97 -1.95 1.66
C GLU A 381 -14.49 -3.21 2.38
N LEU A 382 -13.63 -3.84 3.18
CA LEU A 382 -13.94 -4.97 4.05
C LEU A 382 -13.81 -4.51 5.52
N ALA A 383 -14.82 -3.80 6.00
CA ALA A 383 -14.89 -3.35 7.39
C ALA A 383 -14.91 -4.53 8.38
N LEU A 384 -14.26 -4.34 9.53
CA LEU A 384 -14.20 -5.37 10.58
C LEU A 384 -15.59 -5.64 11.17
N ASN A 385 -15.94 -6.92 11.31
CA ASN A 385 -17.16 -7.35 12.00
C ASN A 385 -16.84 -8.26 13.20
N ILE A 386 -17.78 -8.33 14.15
CA ILE A 386 -17.62 -9.05 15.41
C ILE A 386 -17.34 -10.55 15.19
N THR A 387 -17.95 -11.15 14.17
CA THR A 387 -17.80 -12.56 13.83
C THR A 387 -16.36 -12.86 13.41
N THR A 388 -15.82 -12.06 12.49
CA THR A 388 -14.44 -12.17 12.01
C THR A 388 -13.44 -12.01 13.16
N LEU A 389 -13.69 -11.07 14.08
CA LEU A 389 -12.85 -10.88 15.27
C LEU A 389 -12.85 -12.13 16.16
N ILE A 390 -14.04 -12.64 16.51
CA ILE A 390 -14.19 -13.84 17.35
C ILE A 390 -13.50 -15.03 16.70
N GLU A 391 -13.79 -15.31 15.42
CA GLU A 391 -13.22 -16.42 14.68
C GLU A 391 -11.69 -16.33 14.62
N SER A 392 -11.15 -15.15 14.32
CA SER A 392 -9.70 -14.90 14.27
C SER A 392 -9.00 -15.22 15.59
N VAL A 393 -9.55 -14.72 16.71
CA VAL A 393 -8.98 -14.96 18.05
C VAL A 393 -9.09 -16.43 18.43
N VAL A 394 -10.25 -17.05 18.18
CA VAL A 394 -10.52 -18.43 18.56
C VAL A 394 -9.68 -19.42 17.76
N LEU A 395 -9.40 -19.14 16.48
CA LEU A 395 -8.48 -19.93 15.66
C LEU A 395 -7.04 -19.87 16.20
N LEU A 396 -6.56 -18.69 16.62
CA LEU A 396 -5.25 -18.54 17.25
C LEU A 396 -5.15 -19.33 18.57
N LEU A 397 -6.19 -19.26 19.41
CA LEU A 397 -6.26 -20.02 20.66
C LEU A 397 -6.29 -21.54 20.40
N MET A 398 -7.09 -21.99 19.44
CA MET A 398 -7.14 -23.39 19.02
C MET A 398 -5.77 -23.88 18.55
N MET A 399 -5.08 -23.10 17.72
CA MET A 399 -3.72 -23.40 17.25
C MET A 399 -2.74 -23.52 18.41
N ALA A 400 -2.67 -22.52 19.28
CA ALA A 400 -1.76 -22.51 20.42
C ALA A 400 -1.97 -23.72 21.33
N MET A 401 -3.23 -24.05 21.66
CA MET A 401 -3.57 -25.19 22.50
C MET A 401 -3.21 -26.53 21.86
N LEU A 402 -3.49 -26.71 20.57
CA LEU A 402 -3.16 -27.95 19.85
C LEU A 402 -1.65 -28.12 19.69
N TYR A 403 -0.93 -27.03 19.47
CA TYR A 403 0.52 -27.06 19.31
C TYR A 403 1.18 -27.42 20.64
N LEU A 404 0.76 -26.78 21.73
CA LEU A 404 1.24 -27.07 23.07
C LEU A 404 0.94 -28.53 23.48
N ASP A 405 -0.29 -29.02 23.27
CA ASP A 405 -0.65 -30.41 23.57
C ASP A 405 0.15 -31.41 22.73
N GLY A 406 0.33 -31.13 21.44
CA GLY A 406 1.14 -31.94 20.53
C GLY A 406 2.60 -32.01 20.97
N ILE A 407 3.20 -30.87 21.30
CA ILE A 407 4.57 -30.77 21.80
C ILE A 407 4.71 -31.58 23.09
N ILE A 408 3.87 -31.31 24.11
CA ILE A 408 3.94 -31.99 25.41
C ILE A 408 3.76 -33.49 25.27
N THR A 409 2.75 -33.94 24.51
CA THR A 409 2.46 -35.36 24.33
C THR A 409 3.59 -36.06 23.58
N THR A 410 4.17 -35.39 22.59
CA THR A 410 5.34 -35.91 21.86
C THR A 410 6.53 -36.07 22.80
N PHE A 411 6.92 -35.03 23.54
CA PHE A 411 8.04 -35.11 24.50
C PHE A 411 7.84 -36.19 25.56
N LYS A 412 6.63 -36.32 26.14
CA LYS A 412 6.32 -37.39 27.10
C LYS A 412 6.49 -38.78 26.49
N SER A 413 6.14 -38.98 25.22
CA SER A 413 6.26 -40.27 24.54
C SER A 413 7.71 -40.73 24.30
N TYR A 414 8.68 -39.81 24.33
CA TYR A 414 10.10 -40.08 24.15
C TYR A 414 10.88 -40.18 25.48
N LYS A 415 10.33 -39.67 26.59
CA LYS A 415 10.97 -39.74 27.91
C LYS A 415 11.03 -41.20 28.38
N GLY A 416 12.25 -41.77 28.48
CA GLY A 416 12.50 -43.14 28.97
C GLY A 416 12.80 -44.19 27.90
N LYS A 417 12.80 -43.85 26.60
CA LYS A 417 13.34 -44.74 25.54
C LYS A 417 14.75 -44.32 25.19
N LYS A 418 15.74 -45.24 25.18
CA LYS A 418 17.07 -45.01 24.58
C LYS A 418 16.83 -44.36 23.23
N ILE A 419 17.32 -43.13 23.07
CA ILE A 419 17.00 -42.24 21.96
C ILE A 419 17.14 -43.02 20.66
N LEU A 420 16.00 -43.25 20.01
CA LEU A 420 15.96 -43.79 18.66
C LEU A 420 16.90 -42.92 17.83
N HIS A 421 17.89 -43.51 17.16
CA HIS A 421 18.67 -42.85 16.12
C HIS A 421 17.69 -42.41 15.01
N ILE A 422 16.99 -41.30 15.25
CA ILE A 422 16.32 -40.55 14.20
C ILE A 422 17.47 -40.04 13.37
N PRO A 423 17.64 -40.48 12.11
CA PRO A 423 18.74 -39.99 11.31
C PRO A 423 18.56 -38.49 11.24
N THR A 424 19.45 -37.76 11.90
CA THR A 424 19.51 -36.29 11.94
C THR A 424 19.43 -35.73 10.52
N LYS A 425 19.94 -36.49 9.54
CA LYS A 425 19.79 -36.23 8.11
C LYS A 425 18.34 -36.15 7.65
N ALA A 426 17.41 -37.02 8.07
CA ALA A 426 16.01 -36.99 7.63
C ALA A 426 15.21 -35.85 8.26
N VAL A 427 15.43 -35.54 9.55
CA VAL A 427 14.82 -34.37 10.19
C VAL A 427 15.41 -33.09 9.62
N ALA A 428 16.72 -33.04 9.37
CA ALA A 428 17.37 -31.94 8.68
C ALA A 428 16.92 -31.81 7.23
N SER A 429 16.62 -32.89 6.51
CA SER A 429 16.08 -32.86 5.14
C SER A 429 14.64 -32.41 5.08
N VAL A 430 13.80 -32.76 6.07
CA VAL A 430 12.42 -32.29 6.18
C VAL A 430 12.37 -30.85 6.67
N ALA A 431 13.22 -30.49 7.64
CA ALA A 431 13.40 -29.11 8.06
C ALA A 431 14.00 -28.27 6.94
N MET A 432 14.96 -28.78 6.16
CA MET A 432 15.46 -28.14 4.94
C MET A 432 14.40 -28.08 3.86
N ALA A 433 13.57 -29.10 3.64
CA ALA A 433 12.49 -29.02 2.66
C ALA A 433 11.41 -28.02 3.09
N GLY A 434 11.15 -27.91 4.40
CA GLY A 434 10.28 -26.89 4.99
C GLY A 434 10.90 -25.49 4.91
N ILE A 435 12.20 -25.35 5.19
CA ILE A 435 12.96 -24.11 5.05
C ILE A 435 13.10 -23.73 3.58
N VAL A 436 13.32 -24.66 2.67
CA VAL A 436 13.38 -24.44 1.22
C VAL A 436 11.99 -24.11 0.69
N PHE A 437 10.91 -24.75 1.17
CA PHE A 437 9.54 -24.37 0.81
C PHE A 437 9.20 -22.98 1.34
N VAL A 438 9.55 -22.67 2.60
CA VAL A 438 9.41 -21.34 3.20
C VAL A 438 10.27 -20.33 2.46
N CYS A 439 11.52 -20.65 2.13
CA CYS A 439 12.46 -19.83 1.37
C CYS A 439 12.07 -19.71 -0.09
N CYS A 440 11.41 -20.68 -0.72
CA CYS A 440 10.90 -20.60 -2.10
C CYS A 440 9.61 -19.78 -2.13
N VAL A 441 8.78 -19.86 -1.09
CA VAL A 441 7.67 -18.92 -0.86
C VAL A 441 8.23 -17.53 -0.50
N PHE A 442 9.37 -17.43 0.20
CA PHE A 442 9.99 -16.17 0.64
C PHE A 442 10.81 -15.43 -0.42
N SER A 443 11.86 -15.94 -1.07
CA SER A 443 11.66 -16.57 -2.36
C SER A 443 10.86 -15.71 -3.31
N VAL A 444 9.55 -15.78 -3.14
CA VAL A 444 8.53 -15.29 -4.05
C VAL A 444 7.73 -14.12 -3.41
N TYR A 445 7.75 -13.99 -2.08
CA TYR A 445 7.23 -12.85 -1.30
C TYR A 445 8.21 -11.65 -1.19
N TYR A 446 9.50 -11.93 -1.33
CA TYR A 446 10.66 -11.03 -1.19
C TYR A 446 11.59 -11.09 -2.40
N THR A 447 11.36 -11.96 -3.39
CA THR A 447 11.71 -11.52 -4.73
C THR A 447 10.64 -10.48 -5.07
N PRO A 448 11.01 -9.18 -5.24
CA PRO A 448 10.06 -8.25 -5.82
C PRO A 448 9.55 -8.95 -7.08
N THR A 449 8.24 -9.17 -7.17
CA THR A 449 7.63 -9.80 -8.33
C THR A 449 8.31 -9.21 -9.54
N LYS A 450 8.98 -10.05 -10.35
CA LYS A 450 9.34 -9.72 -11.72
C LYS A 450 8.04 -9.62 -12.54
N SER A 451 7.09 -8.80 -12.09
CA SER A 451 6.06 -8.24 -12.93
C SER A 451 6.82 -7.34 -13.89
N GLY A 452 6.96 -7.79 -15.13
CA GLY A 452 7.41 -6.95 -16.24
C GLY A 452 6.51 -5.72 -16.33
N PHE A 453 6.84 -4.70 -15.56
CA PHE A 453 6.24 -3.40 -15.64
C PHE A 453 6.85 -2.71 -16.87
N SER A 454 6.00 -2.36 -17.82
CA SER A 454 6.35 -1.45 -18.91
C SER A 454 5.73 -0.10 -18.56
N ILE A 455 6.55 0.95 -18.42
CA ILE A 455 6.03 2.33 -18.26
C ILE A 455 5.09 2.68 -19.44
N THR A 456 5.26 2.03 -20.60
CA THR A 456 4.55 2.34 -21.86
C THR A 456 3.02 2.27 -21.81
N SER A 457 2.43 1.55 -20.83
CA SER A 457 0.98 1.43 -20.74
C SER A 457 0.31 2.60 -20.00
N VAL A 458 1.10 3.40 -19.28
CA VAL A 458 0.58 4.49 -18.45
C VAL A 458 0.35 5.73 -19.32
N ASP A 459 -0.88 6.26 -19.31
CA ASP A 459 -1.32 7.32 -20.23
C ASP A 459 -0.42 8.57 -20.22
N CYS A 460 0.14 8.96 -19.07
CA CYS A 460 1.06 10.10 -18.97
C CYS A 460 2.44 9.87 -19.65
N PHE A 461 2.66 8.68 -20.21
CA PHE A 461 3.83 8.31 -21.02
C PHE A 461 3.46 8.01 -22.48
N GLN A 462 2.18 8.17 -22.84
CA GLN A 462 1.69 8.14 -24.20
C GLN A 462 1.56 9.57 -24.72
N VAL A 463 1.78 9.76 -26.03
CA VAL A 463 1.54 11.03 -26.69
C VAL A 463 0.28 10.88 -27.51
N ASP A 464 -0.58 11.89 -27.46
CA ASP A 464 -1.77 11.97 -28.31
C ASP A 464 -1.34 12.05 -29.78
N GLU A 465 -1.49 10.95 -30.51
CA GLU A 465 -1.07 10.84 -31.91
C GLU A 465 -1.91 11.71 -32.85
N ASP A 466 -3.07 12.19 -32.40
CA ASP A 466 -3.98 13.04 -33.16
C ASP A 466 -3.65 14.54 -33.01
N ASN A 467 -2.79 14.92 -32.06
CA ASN A 467 -2.36 16.30 -31.84
C ASN A 467 -1.15 16.67 -32.73
N GLN A 468 -1.38 17.55 -33.71
CA GLN A 468 -0.37 17.99 -34.68
C GLN A 468 0.85 18.72 -34.05
N LYS A 469 0.67 19.42 -32.92
CA LYS A 469 1.75 20.17 -32.26
C LYS A 469 2.72 19.23 -31.53
N ASP A 470 2.18 18.25 -30.83
CA ASP A 470 2.95 17.24 -30.08
C ASP A 470 3.76 16.39 -31.06
N LYS A 471 3.14 15.98 -32.18
CA LYS A 471 3.80 15.25 -33.27
C LYS A 471 4.98 16.02 -33.86
N LYS A 472 4.80 17.30 -34.19
CA LYS A 472 5.88 18.15 -34.73
C LYS A 472 7.04 18.28 -33.74
N THR A 473 6.75 18.46 -32.46
CA THR A 473 7.78 18.57 -31.42
C THR A 473 8.60 17.28 -31.27
N LEU A 474 7.96 16.12 -31.45
CA LEU A 474 8.64 14.83 -31.47
C LEU A 474 9.49 14.66 -32.72
N GLU A 475 9.01 15.07 -33.89
CA GLU A 475 9.81 15.08 -35.13
C GLU A 475 11.07 15.93 -34.95
N ASP A 476 10.93 17.14 -34.39
CA ASP A 476 12.06 18.03 -34.07
C ASP A 476 13.06 17.37 -33.09
N PHE A 477 12.57 16.62 -32.10
CA PHE A 477 13.41 15.86 -31.18
C PHE A 477 14.16 14.73 -31.89
N TYR A 478 13.50 13.96 -32.76
CA TYR A 478 14.14 12.87 -33.48
C TYR A 478 15.15 13.37 -34.53
N GLU A 479 14.88 14.48 -35.20
CA GLU A 479 15.87 15.14 -36.07
C GLU A 479 17.10 15.60 -35.29
N PHE A 480 16.88 16.20 -34.12
CA PHE A 480 17.95 16.56 -33.22
C PHE A 480 18.74 15.32 -32.77
N ALA A 481 18.07 14.23 -32.40
CA ALA A 481 18.70 12.98 -31.99
C ALA A 481 19.54 12.38 -33.12
N LYS A 482 19.03 12.32 -34.36
CA LYS A 482 19.76 11.84 -35.55
C LYS A 482 21.05 12.63 -35.79
N LYS A 483 21.00 13.95 -35.59
CA LYS A 483 22.16 14.83 -35.78
C LYS A 483 23.21 14.68 -34.67
N ASN A 484 22.81 14.45 -33.42
CA ASN A 484 23.71 14.56 -32.26
C ASN A 484 24.08 13.22 -31.61
N PHE A 485 23.24 12.19 -31.69
CA PHE A 485 23.43 10.94 -30.93
C PHE A 485 24.15 9.83 -31.71
N ASN A 486 24.32 9.99 -33.02
CA ASN A 486 24.92 8.96 -33.85
C ASN A 486 26.35 8.59 -33.35
N ASN A 487 26.60 7.29 -33.17
CA ASN A 487 27.82 6.72 -32.58
C ASN A 487 28.15 7.12 -31.12
N GLN A 488 27.27 7.85 -30.43
CA GLN A 488 27.48 8.27 -29.04
C GLN A 488 26.78 7.33 -28.06
N LYS A 489 27.26 7.28 -26.81
CA LYS A 489 26.59 6.54 -25.73
C LYS A 489 25.44 7.40 -25.18
N VAL A 490 24.23 6.89 -25.25
CA VAL A 490 23.03 7.59 -24.78
C VAL A 490 22.41 6.81 -23.62
N LEU A 491 22.03 7.50 -22.56
CA LEU A 491 21.21 6.92 -21.48
C LEU A 491 19.86 7.62 -21.46
N ALA A 492 18.77 6.88 -21.67
CA ALA A 492 17.41 7.42 -21.67
C ALA A 492 16.64 7.01 -20.39
N PHE A 493 15.71 7.86 -19.96
CA PHE A 493 14.81 7.58 -18.82
C PHE A 493 13.40 8.14 -19.05
N PRO A 494 12.33 7.37 -18.74
CA PRO A 494 12.29 5.91 -18.66
C PRO A 494 12.31 5.28 -20.08
N LYS A 495 12.31 3.95 -20.19
CA LYS A 495 12.04 3.27 -21.45
C LYS A 495 10.53 3.28 -21.74
N ILE A 496 10.15 4.12 -22.69
CA ILE A 496 8.79 4.25 -23.26
C ILE A 496 8.84 4.24 -24.78
N ASP A 497 7.70 4.06 -25.46
CA ASP A 497 7.62 3.90 -26.92
C ASP A 497 8.26 5.04 -27.73
N LEU A 498 8.29 6.23 -27.14
CA LEU A 498 8.96 7.41 -27.68
C LEU A 498 10.49 7.31 -27.58
N THR A 499 10.98 6.81 -26.45
CA THR A 499 12.42 6.63 -26.24
C THR A 499 12.95 5.36 -26.90
N THR A 500 12.12 4.36 -27.21
CA THR A 500 12.55 3.13 -27.89
C THR A 500 12.92 3.40 -29.35
N LYS A 501 12.32 4.38 -30.02
CA LYS A 501 12.79 4.85 -31.34
C LYS A 501 14.21 5.41 -31.33
N LEU A 502 14.77 5.75 -30.16
CA LEU A 502 16.18 6.14 -30.06
C LEU A 502 17.12 4.99 -30.40
N SER A 503 16.75 3.72 -30.16
CA SER A 503 17.59 2.59 -30.57
C SER A 503 17.66 2.41 -32.08
N ASP A 504 16.71 2.96 -32.83
CA ASP A 504 16.75 2.99 -34.31
C ASP A 504 17.66 4.12 -34.83
N ILE A 505 17.97 5.10 -33.97
CA ILE A 505 18.73 6.32 -34.30
C ILE A 505 20.18 6.24 -33.81
N ALA A 506 20.42 5.60 -32.67
CA ALA A 506 21.74 5.47 -32.05
C ALA A 506 22.02 4.02 -31.62
N SER A 507 23.22 3.54 -31.95
CA SER A 507 23.63 2.14 -31.71
C SER A 507 23.94 1.81 -30.23
N ASN A 508 24.11 2.82 -29.37
CA ASN A 508 24.55 2.64 -27.98
C ASN A 508 23.58 3.29 -26.96
N VAL A 509 22.29 2.95 -27.04
CA VAL A 509 21.25 3.42 -26.10
C VAL A 509 21.10 2.45 -24.92
N SER A 510 21.22 2.95 -23.70
CA SER A 510 20.85 2.28 -22.46
C SER A 510 19.63 2.97 -21.83
N TYR A 511 18.88 2.27 -20.98
CA TYR A 511 17.70 2.84 -20.31
C TYR A 511 17.80 2.71 -18.79
N TYR A 512 17.56 3.78 -18.04
CA TYR A 512 17.65 3.81 -16.57
C TYR A 512 16.29 3.72 -15.86
N ASP A 513 15.58 2.62 -15.91
CA ASP A 513 14.17 2.58 -15.49
C ASP A 513 13.84 1.50 -14.45
N ILE A 514 12.56 1.39 -14.07
CA ILE A 514 12.05 0.29 -13.23
C ILE A 514 11.66 -0.98 -14.04
N SER A 515 11.77 -0.97 -15.37
CA SER A 515 11.27 -2.05 -16.25
C SER A 515 12.21 -3.27 -16.34
N TYR A 516 11.74 -4.50 -16.17
CA TYR A 516 12.61 -5.68 -15.95
C TYR A 516 13.42 -6.20 -17.17
N TYR A 517 13.76 -5.37 -18.17
CA TYR A 517 14.59 -5.78 -19.30
C TYR A 517 16.05 -6.02 -18.88
N ASP A 518 16.68 -7.06 -19.42
CA ASP A 518 18.04 -7.53 -19.08
C ASP A 518 19.16 -6.50 -19.29
N ASN A 519 18.90 -5.43 -20.05
CA ASN A 519 19.85 -4.35 -20.35
C ASN A 519 19.52 -3.00 -19.68
N SER A 520 18.56 -2.98 -18.74
CA SER A 520 18.17 -1.76 -18.05
C SER A 520 19.10 -1.44 -16.86
N VAL A 521 19.45 -0.17 -16.74
CA VAL A 521 20.27 0.36 -15.67
C VAL A 521 19.38 0.57 -14.44
N LYS A 522 19.59 -0.20 -13.37
CA LYS A 522 18.72 -0.17 -12.18
C LYS A 522 19.22 0.65 -11.01
N THR A 523 20.48 1.07 -11.07
CA THR A 523 21.14 1.69 -9.92
C THR A 523 21.94 2.90 -10.37
N GLN A 524 22.15 3.84 -9.45
CA GLN A 524 23.02 5.00 -9.69
C GLN A 524 24.45 4.60 -10.09
N LYS A 525 24.98 3.49 -9.55
CA LYS A 525 26.27 2.92 -9.99
C LYS A 525 26.22 2.43 -11.44
N GLY A 526 25.07 1.95 -11.90
CA GLY A 526 24.87 1.57 -13.29
C GLY A 526 24.92 2.79 -14.23
N ILE A 527 24.34 3.92 -13.82
CA ILE A 527 24.41 5.19 -14.59
C ILE A 527 25.88 5.57 -14.82
N GLU A 528 26.71 5.47 -13.77
CA GLU A 528 28.16 5.75 -13.85
C GLU A 528 28.90 4.81 -14.83
N LYS A 529 28.52 3.53 -14.87
CA LYS A 529 29.12 2.54 -15.77
C LYS A 529 28.80 2.79 -17.24
N CYS A 530 27.63 3.36 -17.55
CA CYS A 530 27.26 3.68 -18.93
C CYS A 530 28.21 4.70 -19.56
N LYS A 531 28.77 5.63 -18.76
CA LYS A 531 29.61 6.74 -19.25
C LYS A 531 28.96 7.46 -20.44
N ALA A 532 27.65 7.68 -20.37
CA ALA A 532 26.87 8.26 -21.45
C ALA A 532 27.37 9.67 -21.81
N GLU A 533 27.47 9.98 -23.10
CA GLU A 533 27.74 11.34 -23.58
C GLU A 533 26.48 12.19 -23.48
N TYR A 534 25.33 11.60 -23.81
CA TYR A 534 24.02 12.23 -23.69
C TYR A 534 23.13 11.47 -22.70
N ILE A 535 22.41 12.20 -21.86
CA ILE A 535 21.34 11.67 -21.02
C ILE A 535 20.02 12.31 -21.47
N VAL A 536 19.05 11.49 -21.86
CA VAL A 536 17.71 11.93 -22.24
C VAL A 536 16.78 11.63 -21.08
N ILE A 537 16.16 12.67 -20.52
CA ILE A 537 15.19 12.54 -19.44
C ILE A 537 13.83 12.95 -20.00
N TYR A 538 12.94 11.97 -20.11
CA TYR A 538 11.51 12.20 -20.32
C TYR A 538 10.89 12.51 -18.96
N ASN A 539 10.30 13.70 -18.87
CA ASN A 539 9.85 14.31 -17.64
C ASN A 539 8.32 14.42 -17.66
N ALA A 540 7.64 13.32 -17.33
CA ALA A 540 6.21 13.34 -17.01
C ALA A 540 5.99 13.88 -15.59
N MET A 541 5.02 14.78 -15.41
CA MET A 541 4.79 15.38 -14.09
C MET A 541 4.26 14.35 -13.09
N LYS A 542 4.57 14.59 -11.81
CA LYS A 542 4.08 13.73 -10.72
C LYS A 542 2.56 13.82 -10.57
N ALA A 543 1.94 14.95 -10.95
CA ALA A 543 0.49 15.12 -10.93
C ALA A 543 -0.19 14.11 -11.86
N ASP A 544 0.29 13.94 -13.09
CA ASP A 544 -0.29 13.02 -14.09
C ASP A 544 -0.03 11.55 -13.76
N ILE A 545 1.12 11.26 -13.12
CA ILE A 545 1.42 9.94 -12.52
C ILE A 545 0.54 9.68 -11.27
N ASN A 546 -0.04 10.72 -10.66
CA ASN A 546 -1.03 10.59 -9.58
C ASN A 546 -2.47 10.51 -10.09
N ASN A 547 -2.76 11.10 -11.26
CA ASN A 547 -4.11 11.19 -11.82
C ASN A 547 -4.46 10.11 -12.85
N THR A 548 -3.49 9.31 -13.27
CA THR A 548 -3.76 8.06 -13.99
C THR A 548 -4.34 7.04 -13.02
N ASP A 549 -5.64 7.15 -12.78
CA ASP A 549 -6.44 6.12 -12.12
C ASP A 549 -6.13 4.74 -12.74
N LYS A 550 -5.46 3.89 -11.96
CA LYS A 550 -5.39 2.40 -12.08
C LYS A 550 -4.13 1.70 -12.64
N GLN A 551 -3.00 2.33 -12.97
CA GLN A 551 -1.91 1.57 -13.62
C GLN A 551 -0.60 1.34 -12.83
N LEU A 552 -0.29 2.12 -11.80
CA LEU A 552 0.98 2.00 -11.05
C LEU A 552 0.75 1.67 -9.56
N ALA A 553 1.31 0.56 -9.06
CA ALA A 553 1.26 0.28 -7.63
C ALA A 553 2.06 1.34 -6.84
N LYS A 554 1.61 1.71 -5.63
CA LYS A 554 2.22 2.75 -4.79
C LYS A 554 3.74 2.60 -4.62
N ASN A 555 4.23 1.36 -4.55
CA ASN A 555 5.66 1.06 -4.40
C ASN A 555 6.46 1.30 -5.70
N GLU A 556 5.93 0.88 -6.85
CA GLU A 556 6.54 1.06 -8.17
C GLU A 556 6.61 2.54 -8.54
N LYS A 557 5.54 3.27 -8.26
CA LYS A 557 5.49 4.73 -8.36
C LYS A 557 6.54 5.42 -7.50
N ASN A 558 6.68 5.00 -6.24
CA ASN A 558 7.72 5.53 -5.35
C ASN A 558 9.12 5.23 -5.90
N GLN A 559 9.33 4.05 -6.49
CA GLN A 559 10.59 3.66 -7.10
C GLN A 559 10.89 4.46 -8.37
N TYR A 560 9.91 4.65 -9.26
CA TYR A 560 10.02 5.52 -10.44
C TYR A 560 10.43 6.95 -10.03
N LEU A 561 9.72 7.55 -9.08
CA LEU A 561 10.02 8.89 -8.58
C LEU A 561 11.40 8.97 -7.92
N GLN A 562 11.84 7.90 -7.25
CA GLN A 562 13.20 7.82 -6.71
C GLN A 562 14.25 7.75 -7.83
N MET A 563 14.00 6.98 -8.89
CA MET A 563 14.90 6.88 -10.04
C MET A 563 14.99 8.19 -10.80
N TYR A 564 13.85 8.82 -11.13
CA TYR A 564 13.83 10.17 -11.71
C TYR A 564 14.71 11.14 -10.91
N ARG A 565 14.52 11.21 -9.58
CA ARG A 565 15.36 12.03 -8.69
C ARG A 565 16.85 11.66 -8.76
N GLN A 566 17.17 10.37 -8.85
CA GLN A 566 18.54 9.89 -8.92
C GLN A 566 19.22 10.29 -10.24
N ILE A 567 18.54 10.13 -11.39
CA ILE A 567 19.12 10.47 -12.69
C ILE A 567 19.21 11.99 -12.89
N SER A 568 18.21 12.76 -12.48
CA SER A 568 18.29 14.22 -12.51
C SER A 568 19.43 14.72 -11.62
N LYS A 569 19.51 14.23 -10.37
CA LYS A 569 20.65 14.52 -9.48
C LYS A 569 21.98 14.08 -10.10
N TYR A 570 22.00 12.96 -10.80
CA TYR A 570 23.21 12.46 -11.45
C TYR A 570 23.74 13.43 -12.50
N CYS A 571 22.89 13.86 -13.45
CA CYS A 571 23.24 14.83 -14.49
C CYS A 571 23.96 16.04 -13.88
N TRP A 572 23.33 16.67 -12.88
CA TRP A 572 23.89 17.81 -12.17
C TRP A 572 25.20 17.47 -11.43
N SER A 573 25.21 16.37 -10.66
CA SER A 573 26.36 16.01 -9.81
C SER A 573 27.62 15.58 -10.58
N LYS A 574 27.47 15.25 -11.87
CA LYS A 574 28.55 14.78 -12.73
C LYS A 574 28.89 15.75 -13.85
N GLY A 575 28.36 16.98 -13.78
CA GLY A 575 28.69 18.05 -14.71
C GLY A 575 28.12 17.84 -16.11
N TYR A 576 26.94 17.23 -16.22
CA TYR A 576 26.16 17.33 -17.44
C TYR A 576 25.48 18.70 -17.49
N ASN A 577 25.47 19.32 -18.66
CA ASN A 577 24.76 20.56 -18.91
C ASN A 577 23.49 20.24 -19.70
N GLU A 578 22.40 20.92 -19.37
CA GLU A 578 21.20 20.88 -20.20
C GLU A 578 21.52 21.49 -21.56
N LEU A 579 21.35 20.70 -22.63
CA LEU A 579 21.64 21.12 -23.99
C LEU A 579 20.39 21.68 -24.66
N LYS A 580 19.26 20.99 -24.49
CA LYS A 580 17.97 21.39 -25.07
C LYS A 580 16.82 20.69 -24.36
N THR A 581 15.71 21.41 -24.18
CA THR A 581 14.42 20.86 -23.74
C THR A 581 13.40 20.98 -24.87
N PHE A 582 12.65 19.90 -25.10
CA PHE A 582 11.53 19.83 -26.05
C PHE A 582 10.25 19.65 -25.24
N THR A 583 9.43 20.70 -25.17
CA THR A 583 8.16 20.69 -24.45
C THR A 583 7.08 20.14 -25.37
N VAL A 584 6.69 18.88 -25.15
CA VAL A 584 5.72 18.16 -25.99
C VAL A 584 4.34 18.75 -25.77
N ASN A 585 3.94 18.91 -24.51
CA ASN A 585 2.72 19.59 -24.08
C ASN A 585 2.90 20.16 -22.66
N ASP A 586 1.81 20.60 -22.03
CA ASP A 586 1.85 21.25 -20.71
C ASP A 586 2.35 20.34 -19.57
N ASP A 587 2.44 19.02 -19.83
CA ASP A 587 2.69 17.97 -18.84
C ASP A 587 3.96 17.15 -19.13
N ILE A 588 4.51 17.26 -20.35
CA ILE A 588 5.63 16.42 -20.82
C ILE A 588 6.76 17.29 -21.40
N ASP A 589 7.92 17.20 -20.76
CA ASP A 589 9.19 17.71 -21.31
C ASP A 589 10.15 16.55 -21.66
N ILE A 590 10.85 16.66 -22.77
CA ILE A 590 12.01 15.83 -23.10
C ILE A 590 13.26 16.69 -22.98
N THR A 591 14.06 16.44 -21.95
CA THR A 591 15.30 17.20 -21.71
C THR A 591 16.52 16.38 -22.10
N VAL A 592 17.36 16.96 -22.95
CA VAL A 592 18.65 16.39 -23.36
C VAL A 592 19.77 17.06 -22.58
N TRP A 593 20.55 16.23 -21.89
CA TRP A 593 21.73 16.61 -21.13
C TRP A 593 22.98 16.11 -21.85
N GLN A 594 23.99 16.97 -22.00
CA GLN A 594 25.28 16.60 -22.56
C GLN A 594 26.36 16.62 -21.48
N ARG A 595 27.25 15.65 -21.51
CA ARG A 595 28.39 15.57 -20.60
C ARG A 595 29.30 16.79 -20.80
N GLY A 596 29.50 17.58 -19.75
CA GLY A 596 30.41 18.72 -19.79
C GLY A 596 31.88 18.28 -19.74
N ASN A 597 32.77 19.15 -20.24
CA ASN A 597 34.23 19.00 -20.23
C ASN A 597 34.82 19.19 -18.82
N GLY A 598 34.35 18.37 -17.87
CA GLY A 598 34.91 18.15 -16.55
C GLY A 598 35.33 19.39 -15.79
N LYS A 599 34.40 20.14 -15.18
CA LYS A 599 34.73 21.07 -14.08
C LYS A 599 33.61 21.53 -13.13
N ASN A 600 32.41 20.94 -13.14
CA ASN A 600 31.39 21.32 -12.15
C ASN A 600 31.28 20.32 -11.00
N LYS A 601 31.98 20.64 -9.90
CA LYS A 601 31.88 19.96 -8.60
C LYS A 601 30.48 20.15 -7.99
N LYS A 602 29.68 19.09 -8.02
CA LYS A 602 29.05 18.36 -6.89
C LYS A 602 28.24 19.03 -5.76
N GLU A 603 28.05 20.34 -5.65
CA GLU A 603 27.20 20.94 -4.62
C GLU A 603 26.69 22.30 -5.12
N TRP A 604 25.65 22.86 -4.52
CA TRP A 604 25.42 24.30 -4.69
C TRP A 604 26.65 25.01 -4.11
N THR A 605 27.53 25.54 -4.97
CA THR A 605 28.84 26.07 -4.59
C THR A 605 28.92 27.60 -4.63
N SER A 606 27.79 28.28 -4.80
CA SER A 606 27.75 29.74 -4.73
C SER A 606 27.94 30.18 -3.27
N GLY A 607 29.21 30.29 -2.83
CA GLY A 607 29.62 30.72 -1.49
C GLY A 607 29.32 29.72 -0.36
N GLY A 608 30.17 29.69 0.67
CA GLY A 608 29.95 28.98 1.94
C GLY A 608 29.71 27.46 1.93
N LYS A 609 29.24 26.91 3.06
CA LYS A 609 29.07 25.45 3.32
C LYS A 609 27.61 25.04 3.59
N GLY A 610 26.69 26.01 3.51
CA GLY A 610 25.28 25.85 3.84
C GLY A 610 25.02 25.56 5.32
N THR A 611 25.94 25.93 6.21
CA THR A 611 25.75 25.92 7.67
C THR A 611 25.28 27.30 8.13
N ARG A 612 24.72 27.41 9.34
CA ARG A 612 24.26 28.70 9.88
C ARG A 612 25.34 29.78 9.82
N ASP A 613 26.54 29.46 10.31
CA ASP A 613 27.65 30.42 10.38
C ASP A 613 28.40 30.56 9.05
N ASN A 614 28.03 29.78 8.03
CA ASN A 614 28.66 29.81 6.71
C ASN A 614 27.64 29.38 5.63
N PRO A 615 26.62 30.22 5.36
CA PRO A 615 25.51 29.89 4.49
C PRO A 615 25.92 29.85 3.02
N TYR A 616 25.12 29.19 2.19
CA TYR A 616 25.21 29.34 0.74
C TYR A 616 24.76 30.74 0.34
N LEU A 617 25.47 31.40 -0.59
CA LEU A 617 25.26 32.80 -0.95
C LEU A 617 24.59 32.94 -2.32
N ILE A 618 23.65 33.88 -2.44
CA ILE A 618 23.04 34.30 -3.71
C ILE A 618 23.17 35.81 -3.84
N SER A 619 23.76 36.24 -4.95
CA SER A 619 24.13 37.64 -5.21
C SER A 619 23.62 38.18 -6.54
N THR A 620 23.13 37.31 -7.43
CA THR A 620 22.64 37.67 -8.79
C THR A 620 21.33 36.98 -9.16
N ALA A 621 20.63 37.53 -10.14
CA ALA A 621 19.38 36.99 -10.67
C ALA A 621 19.55 35.61 -11.30
N GLU A 622 20.65 35.39 -12.02
CA GLU A 622 20.99 34.10 -12.61
C GLU A 622 21.26 33.04 -11.53
N GLN A 623 21.93 33.41 -10.44
CA GLN A 623 22.10 32.51 -9.29
C GLN A 623 20.75 32.17 -8.67
N LEU A 624 19.84 33.12 -8.49
CA LEU A 624 18.51 32.82 -7.95
C LEU A 624 17.70 31.91 -8.91
N ASN A 625 17.76 32.15 -10.22
CA ASN A 625 17.11 31.29 -11.21
C ASN A 625 17.68 29.86 -11.18
N ASN A 626 19.01 29.74 -11.15
CA ASN A 626 19.70 28.46 -11.03
C ASN A 626 19.37 27.75 -9.71
N PHE A 627 19.22 28.49 -8.61
CA PHE A 627 18.80 27.94 -7.33
C PHE A 627 17.41 27.32 -7.41
N SER A 628 16.46 28.02 -8.05
CA SER A 628 15.12 27.46 -8.31
C SER A 628 15.20 26.16 -9.12
N LYS A 629 15.94 26.16 -10.24
CA LYS A 629 16.16 24.97 -11.08
C LYS A 629 16.76 23.82 -10.26
N PHE A 630 17.73 24.12 -9.41
CA PHE A 630 18.40 23.13 -8.56
C PHE A 630 17.46 22.51 -7.52
N VAL A 631 16.63 23.32 -6.86
CA VAL A 631 15.58 22.84 -5.94
C VAL A 631 14.58 21.96 -6.68
N ASN A 632 14.08 22.43 -7.82
CA ASN A 632 13.08 21.74 -8.62
C ASN A 632 13.61 20.41 -9.20
N ALA A 633 14.91 20.28 -9.40
CA ALA A 633 15.58 19.03 -9.77
C ALA A 633 15.76 18.04 -8.60
N GLY A 634 15.34 18.39 -7.38
CA GLY A 634 15.36 17.49 -6.22
C GLY A 634 16.39 17.83 -5.15
N ALA A 635 17.15 18.92 -5.28
CA ALA A 635 18.04 19.39 -4.22
C ALA A 635 17.24 20.14 -3.15
N ARG A 636 16.72 19.42 -2.15
CA ARG A 636 15.77 19.97 -1.17
C ARG A 636 16.39 20.84 -0.07
N PHE A 637 17.72 20.94 0.02
CA PHE A 637 18.43 21.76 1.02
C PHE A 637 18.01 21.54 2.49
N LYS A 638 17.63 20.31 2.86
CA LYS A 638 17.24 20.00 4.25
C LYS A 638 18.35 20.39 5.23
N ASN A 639 18.00 21.20 6.24
CA ASN A 639 18.92 21.72 7.26
C ASN A 639 20.10 22.54 6.69
N LYS A 640 19.93 23.16 5.52
CA LYS A 640 20.92 24.06 4.91
C LYS A 640 20.45 25.50 4.97
N TYR A 641 21.41 26.42 5.08
CA TYR A 641 21.20 27.86 5.13
C TYR A 641 21.62 28.50 3.80
N ILE A 642 20.74 29.30 3.24
CA ILE A 642 20.92 30.07 2.00
C ILE A 642 20.69 31.53 2.38
N MET A 643 21.57 32.43 1.93
CA MET A 643 21.57 33.84 2.29
C MET A 643 21.73 34.72 1.06
N LEU A 644 20.90 35.75 0.92
CA LEU A 644 21.14 36.80 -0.06
C LEU A 644 22.28 37.72 0.42
N THR A 645 23.12 38.16 -0.50
CA THR A 645 24.19 39.12 -0.21
C THR A 645 24.05 40.44 -0.97
N ASN A 646 23.04 40.56 -1.82
CA ASN A 646 22.69 41.74 -2.60
C ASN A 646 21.20 41.72 -2.91
N ASP A 647 20.67 42.89 -3.26
CA ASP A 647 19.39 42.99 -3.96
C ASP A 647 19.46 42.27 -5.31
N ILE A 648 18.39 41.54 -5.65
CA ILE A 648 18.31 40.69 -6.85
C ILE A 648 17.25 41.24 -7.80
N ASP A 649 17.65 41.82 -8.93
CA ASP A 649 16.75 42.30 -9.98
C ASP A 649 16.47 41.21 -11.02
N MET A 650 15.23 40.72 -11.07
CA MET A 650 14.81 39.56 -11.88
C MET A 650 14.25 39.94 -13.27
N LYS A 651 14.28 41.22 -13.67
CA LYS A 651 13.62 41.71 -14.90
C LYS A 651 14.02 40.96 -16.19
N ASP A 652 15.27 40.49 -16.25
CA ASP A 652 15.86 39.82 -17.41
C ASP A 652 15.64 38.30 -17.40
N ILE A 653 15.14 37.73 -16.29
CA ILE A 653 14.80 36.32 -16.18
C ILE A 653 13.34 36.10 -16.62
N LYS A 654 13.14 35.39 -17.73
CA LYS A 654 11.80 35.13 -18.30
C LYS A 654 11.22 33.76 -17.94
N ASP A 655 12.08 32.81 -17.55
CA ASP A 655 11.73 31.40 -17.35
C ASP A 655 11.70 30.97 -15.87
N PHE A 656 11.61 31.94 -14.94
CA PHE A 656 11.66 31.62 -13.52
C PHE A 656 10.46 30.76 -13.10
N LYS A 657 10.76 29.59 -12.52
CA LYS A 657 9.76 28.72 -11.89
C LYS A 657 9.76 28.93 -10.38
N PRO A 658 8.62 28.75 -9.67
CA PRO A 658 8.62 28.76 -8.21
C PRO A 658 9.66 27.81 -7.61
N ILE A 659 10.28 28.21 -6.52
CA ILE A 659 11.25 27.38 -5.79
C ILE A 659 10.49 26.25 -5.10
N GLY A 660 10.66 25.02 -5.58
CA GLY A 660 9.90 23.87 -5.09
C GLY A 660 8.42 23.95 -5.44
N TYR A 661 8.09 24.03 -6.73
CA TYR A 661 6.70 24.12 -7.21
C TYR A 661 5.90 22.83 -6.94
N GLU A 662 4.57 22.96 -6.78
CA GLU A 662 3.74 21.90 -6.19
C GLU A 662 3.77 20.57 -6.96
N ARG A 663 3.95 20.63 -8.28
CA ARG A 663 3.78 19.48 -9.18
C ARG A 663 4.88 18.39 -9.10
N ASN A 664 6.02 18.60 -8.43
CA ASN A 664 7.15 17.64 -8.47
C ASN A 664 7.60 17.07 -7.09
N ASN A 665 6.95 17.47 -5.99
CA ASN A 665 7.32 17.12 -4.61
C ASN A 665 8.76 17.43 -4.17
N ASN A 666 9.49 18.27 -4.92
CA ASN A 666 10.87 18.66 -4.65
C ASN A 666 10.93 19.96 -3.85
N TYR A 667 10.21 19.96 -2.73
CA TYR A 667 10.06 21.14 -1.87
C TYR A 667 11.38 21.53 -1.20
N PHE A 668 11.60 22.84 -1.09
CA PHE A 668 12.68 23.44 -0.31
C PHE A 668 12.48 23.18 1.19
N LYS A 669 13.51 22.67 1.86
CA LYS A 669 13.55 22.25 3.28
C LYS A 669 14.65 22.96 4.10
N GLY A 670 15.19 24.04 3.56
CA GLY A 670 16.25 24.82 4.21
C GLY A 670 15.73 26.07 4.90
N VAL A 671 16.66 26.95 5.25
CA VAL A 671 16.42 28.33 5.67
C VAL A 671 16.88 29.24 4.53
N PHE A 672 15.95 30.03 3.98
CA PHE A 672 16.25 31.06 2.99
C PHE A 672 16.20 32.41 3.68
N ASP A 673 17.37 33.01 3.87
CA ASP A 673 17.59 34.26 4.57
C ASP A 673 17.82 35.38 3.54
N GLY A 674 16.90 36.34 3.46
CA GLY A 674 17.06 37.51 2.64
C GLY A 674 18.12 38.48 3.17
N ASN A 675 18.55 38.34 4.43
CA ASN A 675 19.54 39.20 5.08
C ASN A 675 19.22 40.71 4.93
N GLY A 676 17.93 41.06 4.91
CA GLY A 676 17.44 42.42 4.67
C GLY A 676 17.47 42.89 3.21
N TYR A 677 17.90 42.06 2.26
CA TYR A 677 17.90 42.36 0.83
C TYR A 677 16.56 42.03 0.15
N SER A 678 16.37 42.61 -1.03
CA SER A 678 15.16 42.50 -1.83
C SER A 678 15.34 41.59 -3.06
N ILE A 679 14.29 40.85 -3.41
CA ILE A 679 14.07 40.30 -4.76
C ILE A 679 13.09 41.22 -5.49
N LYS A 680 13.51 41.78 -6.63
CA LYS A 680 12.77 42.80 -7.38
C LYS A 680 12.35 42.29 -8.75
N ASN A 681 11.25 42.82 -9.28
CA ASN A 681 10.82 42.62 -10.67
C ASN A 681 10.67 41.15 -11.08
N LEU A 682 10.32 40.28 -10.14
CA LEU A 682 10.10 38.87 -10.40
C LEU A 682 8.77 38.70 -11.14
N ASN A 683 8.75 37.96 -12.25
CA ASN A 683 7.57 37.74 -13.05
C ASN A 683 7.24 36.24 -13.14
N ILE A 684 6.22 35.80 -12.40
CA ILE A 684 5.69 34.43 -12.44
C ILE A 684 4.24 34.49 -12.93
N VAL A 685 4.05 34.22 -14.22
CA VAL A 685 2.76 34.36 -14.89
C VAL A 685 2.39 33.07 -15.61
N VAL A 686 1.21 32.56 -15.30
CA VAL A 686 0.53 31.49 -16.04
C VAL A 686 -0.65 32.11 -16.76
N GLU A 687 -0.67 32.02 -18.09
CA GLU A 687 -1.81 32.44 -18.90
C GLU A 687 -2.87 31.33 -18.98
N ASN A 688 -4.13 31.70 -19.22
CA ASN A 688 -5.27 30.76 -19.36
C ASN A 688 -5.53 29.81 -18.16
N TYR A 689 -5.09 30.19 -16.95
CA TYR A 689 -5.33 29.40 -15.74
C TYR A 689 -6.81 29.19 -15.38
N LYS A 690 -7.76 29.86 -16.06
CA LYS A 690 -9.21 29.77 -15.82
C LYS A 690 -9.93 28.76 -16.71
N ASP A 691 -9.27 28.28 -17.77
CA ASP A 691 -9.89 27.38 -18.77
C ASP A 691 -9.67 25.90 -18.43
N VAL A 692 -9.02 25.62 -17.29
CA VAL A 692 -8.71 24.27 -16.81
C VAL A 692 -9.75 23.88 -15.75
N PHE A 693 -10.63 22.92 -16.09
CA PHE A 693 -11.70 22.39 -15.22
C PHE A 693 -11.25 21.20 -14.35
N ASP A 694 -9.96 20.90 -14.32
CA ASP A 694 -9.40 19.77 -13.59
C ASP A 694 -8.87 20.21 -12.21
N ASP A 695 -9.44 19.66 -11.13
CA ASP A 695 -9.10 19.98 -9.74
C ASP A 695 -7.64 19.60 -9.37
N ASP A 696 -6.97 18.80 -10.21
CA ASP A 696 -5.60 18.31 -9.99
C ASP A 696 -4.50 19.12 -10.69
N ILE A 697 -4.84 19.98 -11.66
CA ILE A 697 -3.88 20.85 -12.37
C ILE A 697 -3.91 22.26 -11.77
N LYS A 698 -3.37 22.38 -10.55
CA LYS A 698 -3.33 23.68 -9.87
C LYS A 698 -2.18 24.53 -10.44
N ASN A 699 -2.52 25.46 -11.34
CA ASN A 699 -1.65 26.48 -11.94
C ASN A 699 -1.22 27.55 -10.92
N ASP A 700 -0.72 27.12 -9.78
CA ASP A 700 -0.55 27.96 -8.61
C ASP A 700 0.86 28.56 -8.53
N VAL A 701 0.94 29.80 -8.06
CA VAL A 701 2.16 30.60 -8.15
C VAL A 701 2.49 31.33 -6.84
N ALA A 702 3.77 31.32 -6.50
CA ALA A 702 4.43 32.12 -5.46
C ALA A 702 5.95 32.02 -5.64
N LEU A 703 6.75 32.77 -4.88
CA LEU A 703 8.21 32.62 -4.89
C LEU A 703 8.62 31.19 -4.52
N PHE A 704 8.00 30.63 -3.48
CA PHE A 704 8.08 29.21 -3.14
C PHE A 704 6.74 28.54 -3.39
N GLY A 705 6.70 27.43 -4.14
CA GLY A 705 5.45 26.71 -4.37
C GLY A 705 4.94 26.09 -3.07
N LYS A 706 5.56 24.99 -2.65
CA LYS A 706 5.28 24.37 -1.34
C LYS A 706 6.49 24.48 -0.42
N LEU A 707 6.35 25.26 0.64
CA LEU A 707 7.40 25.48 1.63
C LEU A 707 7.45 24.33 2.65
N CYS A 708 8.64 23.76 2.84
CA CYS A 708 8.94 22.77 3.87
C CYS A 708 10.12 23.22 4.76
N GLY A 709 10.32 24.54 4.86
CA GLY A 709 11.45 25.20 5.50
C GLY A 709 11.06 26.58 6.00
N LYS A 710 12.05 27.49 6.02
CA LYS A 710 11.87 28.85 6.54
C LYS A 710 12.27 29.92 5.52
N ILE A 711 11.55 31.02 5.51
CA ILE A 711 11.90 32.25 4.78
C ILE A 711 12.05 33.34 5.85
N VAL A 712 13.20 34.00 5.89
CA VAL A 712 13.46 35.05 6.88
C VAL A 712 14.11 36.28 6.26
N ASN A 713 13.87 37.45 6.85
CA ASN A 713 14.57 38.71 6.52
C ASN A 713 14.50 39.11 5.03
N LEU A 714 13.40 38.83 4.34
CA LEU A 714 13.30 38.96 2.88
C LEU A 714 12.26 39.98 2.45
N THR A 715 12.67 40.90 1.58
CA THR A 715 11.74 41.75 0.84
C THR A 715 11.50 41.20 -0.56
N VAL A 716 10.25 41.13 -1.00
CA VAL A 716 9.89 40.87 -2.41
C VAL A 716 9.12 42.07 -2.90
N GLU A 717 9.65 42.75 -3.92
CA GLU A 717 9.07 44.00 -4.41
C GLU A 717 8.92 44.13 -5.91
N ASN A 718 7.97 44.95 -6.35
CA ASN A 718 7.69 45.27 -7.75
C ASN A 718 7.51 44.01 -8.63
N SER A 719 6.97 42.94 -8.06
CA SER A 719 6.89 41.62 -8.70
C SER A 719 5.45 41.25 -9.08
N THR A 720 5.29 40.37 -10.08
CA THR A 720 3.99 39.91 -10.57
C THR A 720 3.83 38.41 -10.37
N PHE A 721 2.73 38.02 -9.73
CA PHE A 721 2.31 36.64 -9.50
C PHE A 721 0.91 36.44 -10.07
N LYS A 722 0.79 35.70 -11.19
CA LYS A 722 -0.48 35.43 -11.85
C LYS A 722 -0.66 33.93 -12.11
N GLY A 723 -1.72 33.34 -11.56
CA GLY A 723 -2.02 31.90 -11.66
C GLY A 723 -3.42 31.56 -11.15
N PHE A 724 -3.74 30.27 -10.98
CA PHE A 724 -5.02 29.84 -10.43
C PHE A 724 -5.16 30.31 -8.97
N CYS A 725 -4.29 29.85 -8.08
CA CYS A 725 -4.09 30.48 -6.77
C CYS A 725 -2.73 31.19 -6.73
N ALA A 726 -2.67 32.40 -6.15
CA ALA A 726 -1.45 33.21 -6.17
C ALA A 726 -1.11 33.84 -4.81
N ALA A 727 0.18 33.86 -4.47
CA ALA A 727 0.71 34.57 -3.32
C ALA A 727 2.15 35.03 -3.56
N VAL A 728 2.75 35.77 -2.61
CA VAL A 728 4.12 36.30 -2.77
C VAL A 728 5.18 35.33 -2.26
N PHE A 729 5.13 34.95 -0.98
CA PHE A 729 6.23 34.17 -0.38
C PHE A 729 6.06 32.67 -0.56
N ALA A 730 4.89 32.13 -0.22
CA ALA A 730 4.62 30.70 -0.34
C ALA A 730 3.18 30.43 -0.78
N ARG A 731 3.01 29.48 -1.69
CA ARG A 731 1.69 29.03 -2.13
C ARG A 731 1.07 28.00 -1.20
N SER A 732 1.85 27.10 -0.62
CA SER A 732 1.38 26.18 0.42
C SER A 732 2.49 25.71 1.34
N CYS A 733 2.14 24.90 2.32
CA CYS A 733 3.03 24.43 3.37
C CYS A 733 2.83 22.92 3.64
N SER A 734 3.81 22.28 4.31
CA SER A 734 3.76 20.83 4.59
C SER A 734 3.31 20.43 6.00
N ASN A 735 3.47 21.31 7.00
CA ASN A 735 3.11 21.11 8.41
C ASN A 735 3.38 22.40 9.22
N SER A 736 2.96 22.42 10.48
CA SER A 736 3.11 23.55 11.42
C SER A 736 4.54 24.02 11.72
N ASN A 737 5.59 23.28 11.32
CA ASN A 737 6.99 23.67 11.60
C ASN A 737 7.57 24.68 10.59
N ASN A 738 6.82 25.06 9.55
CA ASN A 738 7.25 26.06 8.57
C ASN A 738 7.14 27.48 9.15
N ALA A 739 8.01 28.38 8.70
CA ALA A 739 7.98 29.76 9.18
C ALA A 739 8.32 30.80 8.10
N ILE A 740 7.63 31.94 8.15
CA ILE A 740 7.94 33.16 7.40
C ILE A 740 8.05 34.29 8.41
N ILE A 741 9.24 34.89 8.54
CA ILE A 741 9.55 35.83 9.63
C ILE A 741 10.33 37.03 9.10
N ASN A 742 9.98 38.24 9.53
CA ASN A 742 10.68 39.47 9.09
C ASN A 742 10.72 39.58 7.56
N CYS A 743 9.55 39.58 6.94
CA CYS A 743 9.45 39.65 5.49
C CYS A 743 8.55 40.80 5.05
N ILE A 744 8.82 41.36 3.88
CA ILE A 744 8.06 42.48 3.30
C ILE A 744 7.61 42.11 1.89
N SER A 745 6.30 42.13 1.63
CA SER A 745 5.72 42.05 0.30
C SER A 745 5.32 43.45 -0.14
N LYS A 746 6.05 44.07 -1.08
CA LYS A 746 5.88 45.50 -1.41
C LYS A 746 5.60 45.75 -2.90
N ASN A 747 4.62 46.57 -3.26
CA ASN A 747 4.35 46.97 -4.65
C ASN A 747 4.15 45.78 -5.63
N ASN A 748 3.65 44.64 -5.15
CA ASN A 748 3.47 43.45 -5.96
C ASN A 748 2.08 43.40 -6.61
N THR A 749 1.99 42.83 -7.81
CA THR A 749 0.71 42.53 -8.49
C THR A 749 0.39 41.05 -8.36
N ILE A 750 -0.76 40.70 -7.79
CA ILE A 750 -1.13 39.32 -7.44
C ILE A 750 -2.51 39.04 -8.04
N ILE A 751 -2.59 38.08 -8.96
CA ILE A 751 -3.80 37.84 -9.76
C ILE A 751 -4.14 36.34 -9.78
N GLY A 752 -5.38 35.99 -9.49
CA GLY A 752 -5.84 34.61 -9.52
C GLY A 752 -7.31 34.43 -9.13
N THR A 753 -7.79 33.19 -9.09
CA THR A 753 -9.12 32.86 -8.55
C THR A 753 -9.13 33.07 -7.04
N ARG A 754 -8.05 32.69 -6.35
CA ARG A 754 -7.79 32.91 -4.92
C ARG A 754 -6.39 33.51 -4.71
N CYS A 755 -6.29 34.57 -3.91
CA CYS A 755 -5.02 35.27 -3.71
C CYS A 755 -4.82 35.79 -2.29
N GLY A 756 -3.58 35.75 -1.82
CA GLY A 756 -3.15 36.34 -0.54
C GLY A 756 -1.89 37.16 -0.72
N GLU A 757 -1.78 38.30 -0.04
CA GLU A 757 -0.66 39.23 -0.22
C GLU A 757 0.68 38.72 0.31
N ILE A 758 0.62 37.71 1.21
CA ILE A 758 1.79 37.09 1.83
C ILE A 758 1.84 35.60 1.47
N VAL A 759 0.77 34.83 1.72
CA VAL A 759 0.68 33.38 1.44
C VAL A 759 -0.74 32.92 1.03
N ASP A 760 -0.82 31.74 0.44
CA ASP A 760 -2.04 30.92 0.28
C ASP A 760 -1.85 29.54 0.95
N ASP A 761 -2.94 28.81 1.22
CA ASP A 761 -3.00 27.46 1.84
C ASP A 761 -1.83 27.12 2.77
N TYR A 762 -1.63 27.98 3.76
CA TYR A 762 -0.45 27.94 4.61
C TYR A 762 -0.80 27.36 5.97
N CYS A 763 0.14 26.61 6.54
CA CYS A 763 -0.02 25.84 7.78
C CYS A 763 1.21 26.00 8.68
N GLY A 764 1.57 27.21 9.09
CA GLY A 764 2.83 27.49 9.80
C GLY A 764 2.83 28.79 10.60
N SER A 765 4.02 29.20 11.04
CA SER A 765 4.20 30.48 11.75
C SER A 765 4.44 31.63 10.76
N ILE A 766 3.65 32.68 10.85
CA ILE A 766 3.87 33.93 10.10
C ILE A 766 4.01 35.04 11.14
N ARG A 767 5.19 35.65 11.21
CA ARG A 767 5.52 36.61 12.28
C ARG A 767 6.27 37.82 11.77
N SER A 768 5.81 39.01 12.14
CA SER A 768 6.43 40.27 11.71
C SER A 768 6.56 40.30 10.17
N VAL A 769 5.44 40.21 9.46
CA VAL A 769 5.40 40.20 7.99
C VAL A 769 4.42 41.25 7.50
N LEU A 770 4.87 42.14 6.63
CA LEU A 770 4.06 43.24 6.12
C LEU A 770 3.77 43.09 4.62
N ALA A 771 2.55 43.42 4.23
CA ALA A 771 2.15 43.68 2.85
C ALA A 771 1.97 45.20 2.67
N ILE A 772 2.67 45.79 1.71
CA ILE A 772 2.76 47.25 1.53
C ILE A 772 2.47 47.58 0.07
N ASN A 773 1.39 48.32 -0.18
CA ASN A 773 0.98 48.82 -1.48
C ASN A 773 0.90 47.71 -2.55
N ASN A 774 0.36 46.55 -2.19
CA ASN A 774 0.16 45.46 -3.13
C ASN A 774 -1.16 45.60 -3.89
N LYS A 775 -1.20 45.11 -5.12
CA LYS A 775 -2.41 45.05 -5.94
C LYS A 775 -2.86 43.60 -6.09
N CYS A 776 -3.83 43.19 -5.29
CA CYS A 776 -4.43 41.85 -5.37
C CYS A 776 -5.75 41.86 -6.15
N THR A 777 -5.92 40.96 -7.12
CA THR A 777 -7.14 40.81 -7.94
C THR A 777 -7.63 39.36 -7.93
N SER A 778 -8.76 39.09 -7.26
CA SER A 778 -9.34 37.75 -7.09
C SER A 778 -10.86 37.76 -6.86
N LYS A 779 -11.55 36.63 -7.10
CA LYS A 779 -12.98 36.43 -6.74
C LYS A 779 -13.16 36.10 -5.24
N GLY A 780 -12.15 35.53 -4.59
CA GLY A 780 -12.13 35.19 -3.16
C GLY A 780 -10.81 35.63 -2.53
N TYR A 781 -10.66 36.94 -2.30
CA TYR A 781 -9.48 37.53 -1.66
C TYR A 781 -9.60 37.46 -0.13
N LYS A 782 -8.48 37.18 0.54
CA LYS A 782 -8.25 37.54 1.94
C LYS A 782 -6.92 38.25 2.03
N ASN A 783 -6.82 39.28 2.86
CA ASN A 783 -5.68 40.22 2.92
C ASN A 783 -4.32 39.50 2.94
N VAL A 784 -3.96 38.90 4.08
CA VAL A 784 -2.62 38.35 4.33
C VAL A 784 -2.51 36.87 3.95
N VAL A 785 -3.52 36.06 4.31
CA VAL A 785 -3.56 34.62 4.05
C VAL A 785 -4.86 34.26 3.33
N ALA A 786 -4.77 33.80 2.09
CA ALA A 786 -5.95 33.54 1.26
C ALA A 786 -6.80 32.35 1.74
N TYR A 787 -6.15 31.27 2.18
CA TYR A 787 -6.78 30.05 2.66
C TYR A 787 -5.98 29.40 3.78
N THR A 788 -6.68 28.72 4.70
CA THR A 788 -6.06 27.93 5.77
C THR A 788 -6.97 26.77 6.18
N ASP A 789 -6.50 25.53 6.03
CA ASP A 789 -7.17 24.31 6.51
C ASP A 789 -6.84 23.96 7.96
N THR A 790 -5.87 24.65 8.56
CA THR A 790 -5.35 24.34 9.90
C THR A 790 -5.11 25.62 10.70
N ASN A 791 -4.84 25.50 12.01
CA ASN A 791 -4.53 26.67 12.85
C ASN A 791 -3.13 27.21 12.51
N ASN A 792 -3.08 28.39 11.87
CA ASN A 792 -1.86 29.16 11.68
C ASN A 792 -1.52 29.97 12.94
N ASN A 793 -0.22 30.12 13.22
CA ASN A 793 0.23 31.07 14.23
C ASN A 793 0.65 32.39 13.55
N ILE A 794 -0.29 33.33 13.47
CA ILE A 794 -0.11 34.61 12.77
C ILE A 794 -0.02 35.75 13.79
N GLU A 795 1.17 36.31 13.96
CA GLU A 795 1.46 37.40 14.90
C GLU A 795 2.10 38.58 14.16
N SER A 796 1.73 39.81 14.53
CA SER A 796 2.30 41.03 13.95
C SER A 796 2.40 41.03 12.41
N CYS A 797 1.35 40.57 11.74
CA CYS A 797 1.25 40.55 10.29
C CYS A 797 0.14 41.47 9.81
N TYR A 798 0.45 42.39 8.90
CA TYR A 798 -0.45 43.46 8.50
C TYR A 798 -0.35 43.81 7.02
N THR A 799 -1.38 44.47 6.51
CA THR A 799 -1.42 45.05 5.16
C THR A 799 -1.90 46.50 5.19
N ASP A 800 -1.37 47.37 4.33
CA ASP A 800 -1.92 48.72 4.11
C ASP A 800 -2.90 48.78 2.92
N THR A 801 -3.18 47.64 2.29
CA THR A 801 -4.18 47.55 1.23
C THR A 801 -5.56 47.31 1.85
N LEU A 802 -6.49 48.25 1.60
CA LEU A 802 -7.87 48.12 2.03
C LEU A 802 -8.70 47.36 0.99
N TYR A 803 -9.36 46.28 1.41
CA TYR A 803 -10.23 45.46 0.56
C TYR A 803 -11.72 45.64 0.91
N LYS A 804 -12.64 45.20 0.05
CA LYS A 804 -14.09 45.32 0.35
C LYS A 804 -14.58 44.33 1.42
N LYS A 805 -13.83 43.24 1.68
CA LYS A 805 -14.10 42.17 2.68
C LYS A 805 -12.77 41.69 3.26
N ASP A 806 -12.80 41.07 4.46
CA ASP A 806 -11.65 40.45 5.15
C ASP A 806 -10.49 41.37 5.61
N ASN A 807 -10.80 42.59 6.06
CA ASN A 807 -9.83 43.60 6.53
C ASN A 807 -9.24 43.38 7.95
N TYR A 808 -9.30 42.18 8.52
CA TYR A 808 -8.87 41.93 9.91
C TYR A 808 -7.40 42.23 10.20
N ARG A 809 -6.56 42.33 9.16
CA ARG A 809 -5.13 42.63 9.26
C ARG A 809 -4.77 43.95 8.55
N TYR A 810 -5.76 44.76 8.19
CA TYR A 810 -5.53 46.07 7.60
C TYR A 810 -5.05 47.05 8.67
N LEU A 811 -3.97 47.76 8.38
CA LEU A 811 -3.53 48.95 9.11
C LEU A 811 -3.11 50.03 8.10
N PRO A 812 -3.55 51.28 8.24
CA PRO A 812 -3.03 52.37 7.43
C PRO A 812 -1.49 52.48 7.52
N TYR A 813 -0.84 52.87 6.42
CA TYR A 813 0.63 52.91 6.35
C TYR A 813 1.26 53.90 7.35
N ASP A 814 0.61 55.03 7.61
CA ASP A 814 0.97 56.00 8.63
C ASP A 814 0.93 55.44 10.06
N VAL A 815 0.02 54.49 10.33
CA VAL A 815 -0.04 53.77 11.62
C VAL A 815 1.10 52.75 11.74
N MET A 816 1.52 52.15 10.62
CA MET A 816 2.65 51.21 10.62
C MET A 816 4.02 51.91 10.67
N THR A 817 4.10 53.22 10.46
CA THR A 817 5.37 53.96 10.32
C THR A 817 5.71 54.80 11.55
N ASN A 818 5.66 54.20 12.73
CA ASN A 818 6.13 54.79 13.97
C ASN A 818 7.05 53.85 14.75
N GLN A 819 7.87 54.42 15.66
CA GLN A 819 8.88 53.65 16.38
C GLN A 819 8.28 52.55 17.27
N ALA A 820 7.16 52.80 17.95
CA ALA A 820 6.53 51.79 18.80
C ALA A 820 6.03 50.57 17.99
N PHE A 821 5.55 50.79 16.77
CA PHE A 821 5.18 49.70 15.86
C PHE A 821 6.40 48.91 15.39
N VAL A 822 7.49 49.61 15.04
CA VAL A 822 8.78 48.99 14.70
C VAL A 822 9.31 48.14 15.85
N ASP A 823 9.26 48.64 17.07
CA ASP A 823 9.67 47.92 18.28
C ASP A 823 8.81 46.67 18.48
N SER A 824 7.49 46.77 18.29
CA SER A 824 6.58 45.62 18.35
C SER A 824 6.88 44.56 17.28
N LEU A 825 7.27 44.95 16.07
CA LEU A 825 7.70 44.01 15.03
C LEU A 825 9.00 43.30 15.43
N ASN A 826 9.96 44.02 16.00
CA ASN A 826 11.21 43.45 16.50
C ASN A 826 10.96 42.45 17.64
N ASP A 827 10.11 42.82 18.61
CA ASP A 827 9.74 41.97 19.75
C ASP A 827 9.03 40.69 19.29
N SER A 828 8.03 40.80 18.42
CA SER A 828 7.31 39.63 17.88
C SER A 828 8.23 38.68 17.11
N ALA A 829 9.21 39.23 16.39
CA ALA A 829 10.22 38.43 15.68
C ALA A 829 11.11 37.67 16.68
N ASN A 830 11.62 38.34 17.71
CA ASN A 830 12.50 37.76 18.73
C ASN A 830 11.82 36.65 19.53
N GLN A 831 10.53 36.79 19.85
CA GLN A 831 9.73 35.75 20.53
C GLN A 831 9.71 34.41 19.77
N TYR A 832 9.97 34.40 18.46
CA TYR A 832 10.14 33.15 17.70
C TYR A 832 11.38 32.37 18.13
N ASN A 833 12.52 33.04 18.23
CA ASN A 833 13.75 32.42 18.66
C ASN A 833 13.69 32.02 20.15
N ASP A 834 13.06 32.83 20.99
CA ASP A 834 12.90 32.51 22.43
C ASP A 834 12.08 31.23 22.64
N LYS A 835 10.99 31.07 21.90
CA LYS A 835 10.17 29.85 21.96
C LYS A 835 10.98 28.61 21.53
N ILE A 836 11.75 28.72 20.45
CA ILE A 836 12.63 27.64 19.99
C ILE A 836 13.68 27.30 21.04
N HIS A 837 14.30 28.32 21.64
CA HIS A 837 15.28 28.14 22.70
C HIS A 837 14.68 27.40 23.90
N LEU A 838 13.47 27.77 24.32
CA LEU A 838 12.75 27.10 25.41
C LEU A 838 12.41 25.64 25.09
N GLU A 839 11.91 25.35 23.88
CA GLU A 839 11.63 23.98 23.42
C GLU A 839 12.91 23.13 23.39
N TYR A 840 14.02 23.69 22.90
CA TYR A 840 15.32 23.03 22.88
C TYR A 840 15.86 22.77 24.30
N THR A 841 15.77 23.77 25.18
CA THR A 841 16.19 23.65 26.58
C THR A 841 15.35 22.59 27.33
N SER A 842 14.04 22.56 27.08
CA SER A 842 13.13 21.52 27.60
C SER A 842 13.49 20.13 27.08
N LEU A 843 13.83 20.00 25.80
CA LEU A 843 14.29 18.75 25.21
C LEU A 843 15.63 18.27 25.82
N ILE A 844 16.60 19.16 26.00
CA ILE A 844 17.85 18.87 26.71
C ILE A 844 17.55 18.39 28.12
N HIS A 845 16.71 19.12 28.86
CA HIS A 845 16.31 18.76 30.22
C HIS A 845 15.72 17.34 30.26
N LYS A 846 14.80 17.03 29.35
CA LYS A 846 14.17 15.70 29.24
C LYS A 846 15.17 14.60 28.90
N ILE A 847 16.16 14.86 28.05
CA ILE A 847 17.19 13.88 27.68
C ILE A 847 18.20 13.68 28.80
N TYR A 848 18.64 14.76 29.45
CA TYR A 848 19.62 14.71 30.54
C TYR A 848 19.06 13.98 31.76
N TYR A 849 17.90 14.43 32.25
CA TYR A 849 17.35 13.95 33.52
C TYR A 849 16.55 12.65 33.39
N ASN A 850 15.79 12.44 32.31
CA ASN A 850 14.93 11.23 32.21
C ASN A 850 15.60 10.03 31.53
N LYS A 851 16.77 10.21 30.90
CA LYS A 851 17.48 9.12 30.19
C LYS A 851 18.91 8.88 30.70
N GLY A 852 19.30 9.48 31.82
CA GLY A 852 20.58 9.22 32.49
C GLY A 852 21.81 9.51 31.64
N LYS A 853 21.76 10.55 30.80
CA LYS A 853 22.86 10.93 29.90
C LYS A 853 23.83 11.89 30.58
N THR A 854 25.11 11.84 30.20
CA THR A 854 26.15 12.75 30.75
C THR A 854 26.22 14.06 29.95
N SER A 855 26.85 15.11 30.51
CA SER A 855 27.01 16.41 29.83
C SER A 855 27.74 16.26 28.49
N LYS A 856 28.76 15.40 28.42
CA LYS A 856 29.49 15.05 27.19
C LYS A 856 28.63 14.36 26.12
N ASP A 857 27.52 13.74 26.49
CA ASP A 857 26.58 13.13 25.54
C ASP A 857 25.62 14.16 24.96
N ILE A 858 25.31 15.23 25.69
CA ILE A 858 24.50 16.36 25.21
C ILE A 858 25.27 17.17 24.17
N ASP A 859 26.55 17.44 24.40
CA ASP A 859 27.41 18.18 23.45
C ASP A 859 27.52 17.48 22.08
N LYS A 860 27.25 16.17 22.03
CA LYS A 860 27.20 15.37 20.80
C LYS A 860 25.83 15.36 20.11
N ILE A 861 24.76 15.82 20.79
CA ILE A 861 23.43 15.97 20.20
C ILE A 861 23.47 17.21 19.31
N LYS A 862 23.87 17.01 18.06
CA LYS A 862 23.70 18.00 16.98
C LYS A 862 22.22 18.12 16.64
N TYR A 863 21.44 18.77 17.49
CA TYR A 863 20.19 19.35 17.03
C TYR A 863 20.57 20.56 16.17
N PRO A 864 20.17 20.63 14.90
CA PRO A 864 20.31 21.88 14.16
C PRO A 864 19.43 22.88 14.88
N ASP A 865 20.06 23.77 15.66
CA ASP A 865 19.38 24.88 16.32
C ASP A 865 18.49 25.57 15.26
N PRO A 866 17.15 25.52 15.41
CA PRO A 866 16.25 26.11 14.46
C PRO A 866 16.23 27.64 14.55
N SER A 867 16.94 28.24 15.51
CA SER A 867 17.05 29.69 15.63
C SER A 867 17.64 30.30 14.36
N VAL A 868 17.15 31.48 14.01
CA VAL A 868 17.56 32.24 12.83
C VAL A 868 18.12 33.58 13.27
N LYS A 869 19.15 34.09 12.59
CA LYS A 869 19.61 35.46 12.82
C LYS A 869 18.58 36.40 12.19
N LEU A 870 17.89 37.19 13.00
CA LEU A 870 16.81 38.05 12.55
C LEU A 870 17.33 39.48 12.34
N SER A 871 17.05 40.04 11.16
CA SER A 871 17.25 41.46 10.88
C SER A 871 16.36 42.32 11.76
N GLN A 872 16.80 43.53 12.09
CA GLN A 872 15.97 44.50 12.81
C GLN A 872 15.08 45.27 11.83
N TRP A 873 13.82 45.48 12.21
CA TRP A 873 12.95 46.47 11.61
C TRP A 873 13.45 47.86 11.99
N VAL A 874 13.51 48.75 11.00
CA VAL A 874 13.91 50.16 11.14
C VAL A 874 13.03 51.06 10.29
N LEU A 875 12.94 52.33 10.69
CA LEU A 875 12.40 53.41 9.85
C LEU A 875 13.55 54.18 9.21
N ASN A 876 13.70 54.07 7.89
CA ASN A 876 14.67 54.82 7.12
C ASN A 876 13.95 55.84 6.23
N GLY A 877 14.08 57.13 6.55
CA GLY A 877 13.38 58.21 5.81
C GLY A 877 11.85 58.05 5.79
N GLY A 878 11.26 57.53 6.88
CA GLY A 878 9.83 57.25 6.98
C GLY A 878 9.36 55.96 6.31
N GLN A 879 10.27 55.17 5.74
CA GLN A 879 9.95 53.86 5.15
C GLN A 879 10.41 52.71 6.04
N LEU A 880 9.55 51.70 6.18
CA LEU A 880 9.87 50.45 6.87
C LEU A 880 10.88 49.63 6.05
N ALA A 881 11.96 49.21 6.71
CA ALA A 881 13.00 48.40 6.12
C ALA A 881 13.57 47.40 7.13
N LEU A 882 14.33 46.43 6.63
CA LEU A 882 15.06 45.44 7.43
C LEU A 882 16.55 45.75 7.36
N THR A 883 17.25 45.71 8.50
CA THR A 883 18.72 45.89 8.52
C THR A 883 19.43 44.68 7.94
N HIS A 884 20.64 44.88 7.43
CA HIS A 884 21.53 43.77 7.10
C HIS A 884 22.20 43.24 8.36
N ASN A 885 22.23 41.93 8.52
CA ASN A 885 22.93 41.27 9.62
C ASN A 885 24.43 41.25 9.30
N LYS A 886 25.21 42.17 9.89
CA LYS A 886 26.68 42.13 9.82
C LYS A 886 27.25 40.92 10.53
#